data_AF-A0A661NX88-F1
#
_entry.id   AF-A0A661NX88-F1
#
_cell.length_a   1.000
_cell.length_b   1.000
_cell.length_c   1.000
_cell.angle_alpha   90.00
_cell.angle_beta   90.00
_cell.angle_gamma   90.00
#
_symmetry.space_group_name_H-M   'P 1'
#
loop_
_entity.id
_entity.type
_entity.pdbx_description
1 polymer ?
#
loop_
_entity_poly.entity_id
_entity_poly.type
_entity_poly.pdbx_seq_one_letter_code
_entity_poly.pdbx_strand_id
1 'polypeptide(L)'
;MNKPRLLLVDFFFPDRYSQFRSRNYPFLLGQAESLGIEAHWFCCHRPPGQKSWERYLIRMSGQEIRQLLEEVAAFSPTHVIVAEKLASPLPARLQHLLGTGGRVENLSEVPSSQIVYWPAEWLPRWLGLEFPATWNKQALVDIARPRYRNRVLNLPPDVRPPPVHVIAGPDCTYRKLLSGNVHFRGIELPDNVRHFGCSFCGGPLDLRRGFRMHPVDLALNQCHSASSCRDTGLDKSSFVISGAAVFARLERFFTGILDMGTPPARFFFGCRIDELVRRGDELDRICTRLERAGHSINLFNMGVENFSPVENQRLNKGLSTGMLERGDRLLRRLEDRHPRSFQFSRWGGYGLILFTPWTTVEDLRINMKFLRRFKGIGENGFALSSKLQILEESAIFWLARKDGLLRKSFRGFVRYDSGCIFRHDQREVPWRFRHRQIEHLYRVACRLAPIADFPPRDELLERTRRIAEAARTSGGSALSLFEQALNFVATRKRFTTASEIVEFLEGEVFRVYPPRHPTGPTKEAPAVGVGDPRATLLRQIIEKLQRQGCLADETRLVEVALQPGEPVQLRVEFESNGSNLVFYLLERKSLLPAFLASRRFLLRYDASTPPDRDWKISLAEFLLAHAEAYFHLPGEEEACSRTDDPVVPLAPVQIAKLVTPAPAGHETTAH
;
A
#
# COMPACT_ATOMS: atom_id res chain seq x y z
N MET A 1 -5.20 -9.36 46.84
CA MET A 1 -4.68 -8.68 45.63
C MET A 1 -5.83 -8.52 44.66
N ASN A 2 -5.96 -7.36 44.01
CA ASN A 2 -6.99 -7.17 42.98
C ASN A 2 -6.72 -8.14 41.82
N LYS A 3 -7.77 -8.78 41.31
CA LYS A 3 -7.66 -9.68 40.17
C LYS A 3 -7.12 -8.91 38.96
N PRO A 4 -6.16 -9.47 38.18
CA PRO A 4 -5.70 -8.80 36.98
C PRO A 4 -6.86 -8.49 36.02
N ARG A 5 -6.75 -7.35 35.35
CA ARG A 5 -7.59 -6.89 34.24
C ARG A 5 -6.69 -6.53 33.07
N LEU A 6 -6.97 -7.07 31.90
CA LEU A 6 -6.10 -7.03 30.72
C LEU A 6 -6.70 -6.16 29.61
N LEU A 7 -5.93 -5.20 29.12
CA LEU A 7 -6.28 -4.43 27.94
C LEU A 7 -5.31 -4.71 26.80
N LEU A 8 -5.84 -5.11 25.64
CA LEU A 8 -5.09 -5.25 24.40
C LEU A 8 -5.33 -4.01 23.54
N VAL A 9 -4.27 -3.30 23.14
CA VAL A 9 -4.37 -2.12 22.26
C VAL A 9 -3.67 -2.44 20.94
N ASP A 10 -4.43 -2.34 19.85
CA ASP A 10 -3.99 -2.59 18.49
C ASP A 10 -4.06 -1.32 17.64
N PHE A 11 -3.22 -1.27 16.60
CA PHE A 11 -3.16 -0.19 15.63
C PHE A 11 -3.24 -0.77 14.23
N PHE A 12 -4.34 -0.50 13.52
CA PHE A 12 -4.43 -0.93 12.14
C PHE A 12 -4.09 0.18 11.17
N PHE A 13 -3.25 -0.18 10.21
CA PHE A 13 -2.91 0.63 9.06
C PHE A 13 -3.85 0.29 7.90
N PRO A 14 -4.14 1.24 7.00
CA PRO A 14 -4.96 0.97 5.81
C PRO A 14 -4.26 0.00 4.86
N ASP A 15 -2.92 -0.09 4.96
CA ASP A 15 -2.14 -1.17 4.37
C ASP A 15 -2.50 -2.48 5.07
N ARG A 16 -3.30 -3.29 4.37
CA ARG A 16 -3.95 -4.53 4.84
C ARG A 16 -2.97 -5.61 5.32
N TYR A 17 -1.66 -5.39 5.16
CA TYR A 17 -0.63 -6.40 5.39
C TYR A 17 0.24 -6.11 6.61
N SER A 18 0.03 -4.98 7.30
CA SER A 18 0.92 -4.52 8.39
C SER A 18 0.60 -5.05 9.80
N GLN A 19 -0.46 -5.85 10.00
CA GLN A 19 -0.90 -6.28 11.35
C GLN A 19 -0.30 -7.60 11.82
N PHE A 20 1.02 -7.77 11.71
CA PHE A 20 1.66 -9.05 12.10
C PHE A 20 1.59 -9.32 13.61
N ARG A 21 1.62 -8.27 14.45
CA ARG A 21 1.80 -8.41 15.91
C ARG A 21 0.53 -8.73 16.67
N SER A 22 -0.59 -8.18 16.26
CA SER A 22 -1.89 -8.39 16.89
C SER A 22 -2.60 -9.67 16.44
N ARG A 23 -2.03 -10.46 15.53
CA ARG A 23 -2.63 -11.72 15.07
C ARG A 23 -2.94 -12.69 16.22
N ASN A 24 -2.21 -12.61 17.33
CA ASN A 24 -2.44 -13.46 18.51
C ASN A 24 -3.45 -12.89 19.52
N TYR A 25 -3.89 -11.64 19.37
CA TYR A 25 -4.83 -11.01 20.30
C TYR A 25 -6.11 -11.81 20.49
N PRO A 26 -6.70 -12.43 19.45
CA PRO A 26 -7.86 -13.29 19.65
C PRO A 26 -7.60 -14.45 20.62
N PHE A 27 -6.39 -15.03 20.57
CA PHE A 27 -6.01 -16.14 21.45
C PHE A 27 -5.63 -15.66 22.85
N LEU A 28 -4.95 -14.52 22.99
CA LEU A 28 -4.68 -13.91 24.30
C LEU A 28 -5.99 -13.58 25.03
N LEU A 29 -6.99 -13.07 24.29
CA LEU A 29 -8.30 -12.77 24.84
C LEU A 29 -9.04 -14.04 25.28
N GLY A 30 -9.02 -15.09 24.46
CA GLY A 30 -9.57 -16.39 24.84
C GLY A 30 -8.88 -17.05 26.03
N GLN A 31 -7.56 -16.91 26.13
CA GLN A 31 -6.80 -17.40 27.27
C GLN A 31 -7.14 -16.62 28.54
N ALA A 32 -7.19 -15.29 28.47
CA ALA A 32 -7.59 -14.45 29.59
C ALA A 32 -8.98 -14.86 30.12
N GLU A 33 -9.96 -15.08 29.23
CA GLU A 33 -11.27 -15.61 29.61
C GLU A 33 -11.18 -16.97 30.34
N SER A 34 -10.35 -17.91 29.84
CA SER A 34 -10.18 -19.22 30.48
C SER A 34 -9.54 -19.15 31.87
N LEU A 35 -8.76 -18.09 32.13
CA LEU A 35 -8.18 -17.78 33.43
C LEU A 35 -9.13 -16.94 34.32
N GLY A 36 -10.33 -16.65 33.84
CA GLY A 36 -11.32 -15.79 34.50
C GLY A 36 -10.91 -14.32 34.56
N ILE A 37 -9.95 -13.89 33.74
CA ILE A 37 -9.46 -12.51 33.68
C ILE A 37 -10.37 -11.70 32.77
N GLU A 38 -10.84 -10.56 33.28
CA GLU A 38 -11.57 -9.59 32.47
C GLU A 38 -10.62 -8.95 31.48
N ALA A 39 -10.97 -9.02 30.19
CA ALA A 39 -10.09 -8.59 29.12
C ALA A 39 -10.85 -7.90 27.97
N HIS A 40 -10.34 -6.75 27.54
CA HIS A 40 -10.84 -5.93 26.43
C HIS A 40 -9.78 -5.80 25.32
N TRP A 41 -10.25 -5.61 24.08
CA TRP A 41 -9.42 -5.34 22.92
C TRP A 41 -9.88 -4.06 22.22
N PHE A 42 -9.03 -3.03 22.23
CA PHE A 42 -9.24 -1.77 21.53
C PHE A 42 -8.40 -1.72 20.25
N CYS A 43 -9.03 -1.25 19.17
CA CYS A 43 -8.42 -1.06 17.86
C CYS A 43 -8.41 0.44 17.52
N CYS A 44 -7.23 0.96 17.19
CA CYS A 44 -7.05 2.34 16.76
C CYS A 44 -6.73 2.38 15.26
N HIS A 45 -7.54 3.10 14.49
CA HIS A 45 -7.28 3.41 13.10
C HIS A 45 -6.08 4.36 12.98
N ARG A 46 -5.17 4.07 12.06
CA ARG A 46 -4.15 5.03 11.60
C ARG A 46 -4.47 5.45 10.17
N PRO A 47 -4.53 6.76 9.87
CA PRO A 47 -4.77 7.22 8.51
C PRO A 47 -3.60 6.85 7.59
N PRO A 48 -3.86 6.71 6.28
CA PRO A 48 -2.79 6.55 5.30
C PRO A 48 -1.92 7.81 5.28
N GLY A 49 -0.63 7.66 4.99
CA GLY A 49 0.28 8.81 4.81
C GLY A 49 1.35 8.97 5.88
N GLN A 50 1.34 8.15 6.95
CA GLN A 50 2.59 7.93 7.67
C GLN A 50 3.59 7.30 6.72
N LYS A 51 4.79 7.85 6.72
CA LYS A 51 5.91 7.28 5.98
C LYS A 51 6.07 5.84 6.43
N SER A 52 6.23 4.91 5.50
CA SER A 52 6.16 3.48 5.80
C SER A 52 7.22 3.01 6.83
N TRP A 53 8.32 3.75 6.98
CA TRP A 53 9.32 3.53 8.03
C TRP A 53 8.98 4.12 9.40
N GLU A 54 8.02 5.03 9.46
CA GLU A 54 7.43 5.55 10.70
C GLU A 54 6.23 4.71 11.14
N ARG A 55 5.73 3.79 10.31
CA ARG A 55 4.53 2.99 10.61
C ARG A 55 4.65 2.22 11.92
N TYR A 56 5.85 1.76 12.28
CA TYR A 56 6.06 1.01 13.52
C TYR A 56 6.27 1.88 14.76
N LEU A 57 6.31 3.21 14.61
CA LEU A 57 6.31 4.16 15.71
C LEU A 57 5.00 4.95 15.69
N ILE A 58 4.06 4.51 16.52
CA ILE A 58 2.74 5.11 16.63
C ILE A 58 2.83 6.50 17.23
N ARG A 59 2.63 7.51 16.38
CA ARG A 59 2.38 8.90 16.75
C ARG A 59 0.88 9.16 16.70
N MET A 60 0.30 9.63 17.79
CA MET A 60 -1.11 9.99 17.90
C MET A 60 -1.24 11.50 18.18
N SER A 61 -2.33 12.10 17.69
CA SER A 61 -2.68 13.48 18.01
C SER A 61 -3.04 13.61 19.50
N GLY A 62 -3.02 14.83 20.04
CA GLY A 62 -3.42 15.08 21.42
C GLY A 62 -4.85 14.62 21.73
N GLN A 63 -5.76 14.73 20.76
CA GLN A 63 -7.15 14.26 20.89
C GLN A 63 -7.23 12.74 20.90
N GLU A 64 -6.54 12.06 19.97
CA GLU A 64 -6.50 10.59 19.91
C GLU A 64 -5.90 10.01 21.21
N ILE A 65 -4.85 10.65 21.76
CA ILE A 65 -4.27 10.26 23.05
C ILE A 65 -5.27 10.40 24.18
N ARG A 66 -5.99 11.53 24.26
CA ARG A 66 -7.01 11.74 25.31
C ARG A 66 -8.11 10.70 25.23
N GLN A 67 -8.67 10.48 24.05
CA GLN A 67 -9.73 9.49 23.84
C GLN A 67 -9.28 8.09 24.25
N LEU A 68 -8.08 7.65 23.85
CA LEU A 68 -7.54 6.36 24.27
C LEU A 68 -7.37 6.28 25.80
N LEU A 69 -6.84 7.31 26.44
CA LEU A 69 -6.63 7.33 27.88
C LEU A 69 -7.94 7.37 28.67
N GLU A 70 -8.98 8.03 28.17
CA GLU A 70 -10.33 8.01 28.76
C GLU A 70 -10.92 6.59 28.74
N GLU A 71 -10.79 5.87 27.61
CA GLU A 71 -11.23 4.48 27.49
C GLU A 71 -10.41 3.53 28.38
N VAL A 72 -9.09 3.76 28.47
CA VAL A 72 -8.23 3.00 29.41
C VAL A 72 -8.66 3.28 30.86
N ALA A 73 -8.93 4.53 31.22
CA ALA A 73 -9.36 4.91 32.56
C ALA A 73 -10.71 4.29 32.92
N ALA A 74 -11.68 4.35 32.01
CA ALA A 74 -13.01 3.77 32.17
C ALA A 74 -12.96 2.25 32.40
N PHE A 75 -12.08 1.54 31.68
CA PHE A 75 -11.88 0.12 31.92
C PHE A 75 -11.05 -0.17 33.18
N SER A 76 -10.16 0.73 33.59
CA SER A 76 -9.23 0.57 34.72
C SER A 76 -8.43 -0.74 34.68
N PRO A 77 -7.65 -1.00 33.60
CA PRO A 77 -6.83 -2.19 33.50
C PRO A 77 -5.66 -2.14 34.50
N THR A 78 -5.18 -3.33 34.87
CA THR A 78 -3.91 -3.49 35.61
C THR A 78 -2.74 -3.80 34.68
N HIS A 79 -3.06 -4.32 33.49
CA HIS A 79 -2.12 -4.85 32.52
C HIS A 79 -2.53 -4.39 31.13
N VAL A 80 -1.61 -3.82 30.37
CA VAL A 80 -1.84 -3.36 29.00
C VAL A 80 -0.81 -4.02 28.07
N ILE A 81 -1.27 -4.61 26.97
CA ILE A 81 -0.40 -5.08 25.89
C ILE A 81 -0.66 -4.20 24.67
N VAL A 82 0.40 -3.62 24.12
CA VAL A 82 0.32 -2.75 22.93
C VAL A 82 1.04 -3.40 21.76
N ALA A 83 0.40 -3.38 20.59
CA ALA A 83 0.91 -4.11 19.42
C ALA A 83 2.17 -3.45 18.83
N GLU A 84 2.28 -2.11 18.92
CA GLU A 84 3.30 -1.34 18.21
C GLU A 84 4.08 -0.39 19.14
N LYS A 85 5.25 0.10 18.69
CA LYS A 85 6.05 1.05 19.47
C LYS A 85 5.28 2.36 19.58
N LEU A 86 5.07 2.86 20.79
CA LEU A 86 4.37 4.13 21.01
C LEU A 86 5.36 5.28 21.13
N ALA A 87 5.07 6.39 20.45
CA ALA A 87 5.83 7.63 20.60
C ALA A 87 5.46 8.36 21.90
N SER A 88 6.41 9.11 22.46
CA SER A 88 6.15 10.03 23.57
C SER A 88 5.07 11.06 23.21
N PRO A 89 4.18 11.45 24.14
CA PRO A 89 4.20 11.12 25.57
C PRO A 89 3.37 9.88 25.98
N LEU A 90 2.82 9.11 25.05
CA LEU A 90 1.80 8.10 25.34
C LEU A 90 2.26 6.98 26.31
N PRO A 91 3.46 6.37 26.20
CA PRO A 91 3.93 5.38 27.18
C PRO A 91 3.88 5.87 28.62
N ALA A 92 4.38 7.09 28.87
CA ALA A 92 4.45 7.66 30.21
C ALA A 92 3.05 7.93 30.78
N ARG A 93 2.12 8.39 29.93
CA ARG A 93 0.73 8.63 30.33
C ARG A 93 -0.02 7.33 30.64
N LEU A 94 0.19 6.28 29.84
CA LEU A 94 -0.34 4.95 30.13
C LEU A 94 0.20 4.44 31.46
N GLN A 95 1.52 4.48 31.68
CA GLN A 95 2.10 4.02 32.95
C GLN A 95 1.59 4.83 34.15
N HIS A 96 1.47 6.15 34.02
CA HIS A 96 0.91 7.00 35.07
C HIS A 96 -0.52 6.61 35.42
N LEU A 97 -1.36 6.36 34.42
CA LEU A 97 -2.76 5.97 34.61
C LEU A 97 -2.90 4.60 35.29
N LEU A 98 -1.99 3.65 35.01
CA LEU A 98 -2.01 2.33 35.64
C LEU A 98 -1.41 2.32 37.06
N GLY A 99 -0.69 3.38 37.44
CA GLY A 99 0.01 3.47 38.73
C GLY A 99 1.26 2.58 38.83
N THR A 100 1.80 2.46 40.04
CA THR A 100 3.06 1.74 40.32
C THR A 100 2.96 0.22 40.19
N GLY A 101 1.75 -0.35 40.33
CA GLY A 101 1.49 -1.78 40.14
C GLY A 101 1.12 -2.17 38.71
N GLY A 102 0.89 -1.18 37.85
CA GLY A 102 0.48 -1.38 36.46
C GLY A 102 1.61 -1.86 35.56
N ARG A 103 1.30 -2.77 34.63
CA ARG A 103 2.28 -3.28 33.65
C ARG A 103 1.88 -2.95 32.22
N VAL A 104 2.85 -2.52 31.42
CA VAL A 104 2.69 -2.33 29.97
C VAL A 104 3.70 -3.21 29.25
N GLU A 105 3.22 -4.08 28.36
CA GLU A 105 4.04 -4.87 27.45
C GLU A 105 3.95 -4.30 26.03
N ASN A 106 5.09 -4.12 25.36
CA ASN A 106 5.12 -3.65 23.98
C ASN A 106 5.63 -4.73 23.02
N LEU A 107 4.73 -5.24 22.17
CA LEU A 107 5.07 -6.34 21.25
C LEU A 107 6.03 -5.94 20.14
N SER A 108 6.27 -4.64 19.92
CA SER A 108 7.31 -4.17 19.00
C SER A 108 8.73 -4.42 19.50
N GLU A 109 8.90 -4.69 20.80
CA GLU A 109 10.17 -4.99 21.45
C GLU A 109 10.41 -6.51 21.53
N VAL A 110 9.37 -7.31 21.29
CA VAL A 110 9.45 -8.76 21.23
C VAL A 110 9.92 -9.20 19.82
N PRO A 111 10.91 -10.11 19.71
CA PRO A 111 11.35 -10.65 18.42
C PRO A 111 10.18 -11.26 17.63
N SER A 112 10.06 -10.94 16.34
CA SER A 112 8.95 -11.41 15.50
C SER A 112 8.83 -12.94 15.41
N SER A 113 9.94 -13.66 15.56
CA SER A 113 9.96 -15.12 15.62
C SER A 113 9.23 -15.69 16.84
N GLN A 114 9.19 -14.95 17.95
CA GLN A 114 8.47 -15.34 19.17
C GLN A 114 6.96 -15.07 19.05
N ILE A 115 6.57 -14.09 18.24
CA ILE A 115 5.17 -13.72 18.04
C ILE A 115 4.39 -14.84 17.32
N VAL A 116 5.00 -15.57 16.38
CA VAL A 116 4.33 -16.73 15.72
C VAL A 116 4.14 -17.91 16.66
N TYR A 117 5.03 -18.06 17.65
CA TYR A 117 5.07 -19.19 18.57
C TYR A 117 4.95 -18.72 20.01
N TRP A 118 3.82 -18.07 20.31
CA TRP A 118 3.57 -17.56 21.64
C TRP A 118 3.43 -18.73 22.63
N PRO A 119 4.29 -18.84 23.66
CA PRO A 119 4.17 -19.89 24.65
C PRO A 119 2.88 -19.73 25.45
N ALA A 120 2.14 -20.82 25.64
CA ALA A 120 0.91 -20.84 26.42
C ALA A 120 1.12 -20.36 27.86
N GLU A 121 2.28 -20.63 28.45
CA GLU A 121 2.62 -20.17 29.80
C GLU A 121 2.91 -18.66 29.91
N TRP A 122 3.11 -17.94 28.81
CA TRP A 122 3.63 -16.57 28.86
C TRP A 122 2.67 -15.61 29.56
N LEU A 123 1.40 -15.58 29.13
CA LEU A 123 0.39 -14.66 29.67
C LEU A 123 0.14 -14.89 31.17
N PRO A 124 -0.17 -16.11 31.65
CA PRO A 124 -0.41 -16.31 33.08
C PRO A 124 0.83 -15.99 33.93
N ARG A 125 2.05 -16.33 33.47
CA ARG A 125 3.28 -15.91 34.18
C ARG A 125 3.41 -14.40 34.25
N TRP A 126 3.16 -13.69 33.14
CA TRP A 126 3.25 -12.24 33.09
C TRP A 126 2.19 -11.54 33.97
N LEU A 127 1.00 -12.15 34.09
CA LEU A 127 -0.07 -11.72 34.99
C LEU A 127 0.13 -12.13 36.46
N GLY A 128 1.15 -12.94 36.77
CA GLY A 128 1.39 -13.47 38.12
C GLY A 128 0.37 -14.51 38.59
N LEU A 129 -0.17 -15.30 37.67
CA LEU A 129 -1.18 -16.33 37.92
C LEU A 129 -0.57 -17.73 37.89
N GLU A 130 -1.18 -18.65 38.64
CA GLU A 130 -0.98 -20.07 38.46
C GLU A 130 -1.64 -20.56 37.17
N PHE A 131 -1.08 -21.61 36.57
CA PHE A 131 -1.59 -22.21 35.34
C PHE A 131 -1.25 -23.70 35.29
N PRO A 132 -2.01 -24.51 34.54
CA PRO A 132 -1.77 -25.94 34.44
C PRO A 132 -0.35 -26.25 33.94
N ALA A 133 0.36 -27.16 34.61
CA ALA A 133 1.69 -27.59 34.18
C ALA A 133 1.71 -28.17 32.75
N THR A 134 0.56 -28.67 32.28
CA THR A 134 0.38 -29.16 30.91
C THR A 134 0.57 -28.09 29.86
N TRP A 135 0.41 -26.81 30.19
CA TRP A 135 0.61 -25.69 29.26
C TRP A 135 2.08 -25.41 28.95
N ASN A 136 3.01 -25.87 29.80
CA ASN A 136 4.43 -25.65 29.59
C ASN A 136 4.87 -26.18 28.22
N LYS A 137 5.58 -25.34 27.44
CA LYS A 137 6.06 -25.66 26.09
C LYS A 137 4.96 -25.90 25.05
N GLN A 138 3.70 -25.59 25.35
CA GLN A 138 2.62 -25.60 24.35
C GLN A 138 2.51 -24.23 23.68
N ALA A 139 2.00 -24.20 22.45
CA ALA A 139 1.67 -22.95 21.81
C ALA A 139 0.33 -22.43 22.35
N LEU A 140 0.21 -21.10 22.48
CA LEU A 140 -1.03 -20.42 22.84
C LEU A 140 -2.22 -20.86 21.97
N VAL A 141 -1.99 -21.01 20.67
CA VAL A 141 -3.01 -21.42 19.69
C VAL A 141 -3.54 -22.85 19.90
N ASP A 142 -2.81 -23.71 20.63
CA ASP A 142 -3.25 -25.08 20.92
C ASP A 142 -4.17 -25.16 22.14
N ILE A 143 -4.10 -24.19 23.05
CA ILE A 143 -4.82 -24.22 24.32
C ILE A 143 -5.98 -23.21 24.39
N ALA A 144 -5.90 -22.13 23.62
CA ALA A 144 -6.84 -21.02 23.70
C ALA A 144 -7.82 -21.04 22.53
N ARG A 145 -9.10 -20.83 22.82
CA ARG A 145 -10.13 -20.60 21.80
C ARG A 145 -10.07 -19.13 21.35
N PRO A 146 -9.94 -18.80 20.05
CA PRO A 146 -9.82 -17.42 19.63
C PRO A 146 -11.12 -16.63 19.87
N ARG A 147 -10.98 -15.39 20.32
CA ARG A 147 -12.07 -14.43 20.58
C ARG A 147 -11.85 -13.14 19.78
N TYR A 148 -12.75 -12.84 18.87
CA TYR A 148 -12.62 -11.69 17.97
C TYR A 148 -13.36 -10.44 18.42
N ARG A 149 -13.89 -10.43 19.67
CA ARG A 149 -14.58 -9.26 20.21
C ARG A 149 -13.58 -8.10 20.37
N ASN A 150 -13.89 -6.96 19.78
CA ASN A 150 -13.05 -5.76 19.88
C ASN A 150 -13.88 -4.51 19.63
N ARG A 151 -13.35 -3.38 20.09
CA ARG A 151 -13.95 -2.06 19.89
C ARG A 151 -12.98 -1.16 19.14
N VAL A 152 -13.46 -0.58 18.04
CA VAL A 152 -12.68 0.38 17.27
C VAL A 152 -12.96 1.79 17.77
N LEU A 153 -11.92 2.54 18.12
CA LEU A 153 -12.09 3.82 18.84
C LEU A 153 -12.26 5.03 17.91
N ASN A 154 -11.58 5.04 16.76
CA ASN A 154 -11.45 6.22 15.90
C ASN A 154 -11.54 5.89 14.40
N LEU A 155 -12.38 4.92 14.01
CA LEU A 155 -12.59 4.59 12.60
C LEU A 155 -13.54 5.61 11.94
N PRO A 156 -13.10 6.32 10.90
CA PRO A 156 -14.00 7.20 10.15
C PRO A 156 -15.12 6.41 9.45
N PRO A 157 -16.33 6.99 9.27
CA PRO A 157 -17.48 6.28 8.68
C PRO A 157 -17.24 5.75 7.25
N ASP A 158 -16.37 6.41 6.49
CA ASP A 158 -16.03 6.10 5.09
C ASP A 158 -14.90 5.07 4.96
N VAL A 159 -14.22 4.73 6.06
CA VAL A 159 -13.09 3.81 6.05
C VAL A 159 -13.57 2.40 6.32
N ARG A 160 -13.20 1.46 5.44
CA ARG A 160 -13.49 0.05 5.67
C ARG A 160 -12.72 -0.48 6.89
N PRO A 161 -13.37 -1.28 7.75
CA PRO A 161 -12.68 -1.98 8.82
C PRO A 161 -11.53 -2.87 8.31
N PRO A 162 -10.52 -3.15 9.14
CA PRO A 162 -9.42 -4.02 8.76
C PRO A 162 -9.88 -5.48 8.61
N PRO A 163 -9.20 -6.29 7.77
CA PRO A 163 -9.54 -7.69 7.60
C PRO A 163 -9.22 -8.51 8.86
N VAL A 164 -9.85 -9.69 8.97
CA VAL A 164 -9.52 -10.69 9.98
C VAL A 164 -8.19 -11.36 9.60
N HIS A 165 -7.17 -11.26 10.45
CA HIS A 165 -5.94 -12.03 10.28
C HIS A 165 -6.05 -13.42 10.91
N VAL A 166 -5.64 -14.43 10.15
CA VAL A 166 -5.74 -15.85 10.54
C VAL A 166 -4.35 -16.46 10.61
N ILE A 167 -3.99 -17.02 11.77
CA ILE A 167 -2.70 -17.69 11.99
C ILE A 167 -2.81 -19.17 11.62
N ALA A 168 -1.92 -19.65 10.76
CA ALA A 168 -1.82 -21.06 10.39
C ALA A 168 -0.36 -21.50 10.14
N GLY A 169 0.57 -20.84 10.84
CA GLY A 169 2.01 -21.12 10.79
C GLY A 169 2.78 -20.20 9.84
N PRO A 170 4.02 -20.58 9.44
CA PRO A 170 4.88 -19.72 8.64
C PRO A 170 4.27 -19.37 7.27
N ASP A 171 4.38 -18.09 6.89
CA ASP A 171 3.92 -17.56 5.60
C ASP A 171 4.69 -18.15 4.40
N CYS A 172 5.85 -18.79 4.63
CA CYS A 172 6.65 -19.43 3.59
C CYS A 172 7.33 -20.69 4.15
N THR A 173 7.31 -21.80 3.38
CA THR A 173 7.92 -23.09 3.77
C THR A 173 9.20 -23.43 3.00
N TYR A 174 9.72 -22.50 2.21
CA TYR A 174 10.85 -22.73 1.31
C TYR A 174 12.18 -22.96 2.06
N ARG A 175 12.86 -24.09 1.76
CA ARG A 175 13.98 -24.64 2.53
C ARG A 175 15.26 -24.89 1.74
N LYS A 176 15.43 -24.31 0.55
CA LYS A 176 16.66 -24.51 -0.23
C LYS A 176 17.88 -24.02 0.57
N LEU A 177 18.86 -24.90 0.79
CA LEU A 177 20.08 -24.58 1.54
C LEU A 177 20.91 -23.52 0.81
N LEU A 178 21.51 -22.60 1.59
CA LEU A 178 22.46 -21.63 1.06
C LEU A 178 23.84 -22.24 0.79
N SER A 179 24.22 -23.31 1.50
CA SER A 179 25.49 -24.01 1.27
C SER A 179 25.60 -24.61 -0.14
N GLY A 180 24.47 -24.98 -0.75
CA GLY A 180 24.39 -25.42 -2.15
C GLY A 180 24.42 -24.29 -3.18
N ASN A 181 24.50 -23.04 -2.75
CA ASN A 181 24.50 -21.87 -3.62
C ASN A 181 25.94 -21.37 -3.86
N VAL A 182 26.34 -21.29 -5.14
CA VAL A 182 27.72 -20.92 -5.51
C VAL A 182 28.16 -19.57 -4.96
N HIS A 183 27.24 -18.61 -4.82
CA HIS A 183 27.57 -17.28 -4.30
C HIS A 183 27.87 -17.29 -2.79
N PHE A 184 27.35 -18.26 -2.05
CA PHE A 184 27.54 -18.38 -0.60
C PHE A 184 28.68 -19.34 -0.23
N ARG A 185 29.44 -19.84 -1.21
CA ARG A 185 30.60 -20.70 -0.95
C ARG A 185 31.65 -19.94 -0.14
N GLY A 186 32.07 -20.54 0.98
CA GLY A 186 33.02 -19.93 1.90
C GLY A 186 32.52 -18.64 2.53
N ILE A 187 31.21 -18.56 2.81
CA ILE A 187 30.64 -17.54 3.69
C ILE A 187 30.25 -18.24 4.99
N GLU A 188 30.85 -17.82 6.09
CA GLU A 188 30.44 -18.23 7.42
C GLU A 188 29.26 -17.37 7.86
N LEU A 189 28.10 -18.00 8.04
CA LEU A 189 26.90 -17.35 8.54
C LEU A 189 26.78 -17.62 10.04
N PRO A 190 26.55 -16.60 10.88
CA PRO A 190 26.28 -16.79 12.29
C PRO A 190 25.06 -17.69 12.56
N ASP A 191 24.98 -18.28 13.76
CA ASP A 191 23.89 -19.16 14.17
C ASP A 191 22.52 -18.47 14.21
N ASN A 192 22.52 -17.15 14.45
CA ASN A 192 21.30 -16.34 14.45
C ASN A 192 20.89 -15.86 13.04
N VAL A 193 21.56 -16.31 11.98
CA VAL A 193 21.21 -16.06 10.58
C VAL A 193 20.70 -17.34 9.96
N ARG A 194 19.67 -17.22 9.14
CA ARG A 194 19.05 -18.37 8.49
C ARG A 194 19.93 -18.94 7.37
N HIS A 195 20.23 -20.24 7.42
CA HIS A 195 21.09 -20.96 6.46
C HIS A 195 20.36 -21.51 5.22
N PHE A 196 19.08 -21.17 5.04
CA PHE A 196 18.22 -21.70 3.98
C PHE A 196 17.14 -20.71 3.58
N GLY A 197 16.45 -20.96 2.47
CA GLY A 197 15.39 -20.08 1.96
C GLY A 197 15.93 -18.91 1.15
N CYS A 198 15.15 -17.83 1.00
CA CYS A 198 15.61 -16.65 0.26
C CYS A 198 16.68 -15.92 1.08
N SER A 199 17.81 -15.57 0.46
CA SER A 199 18.98 -15.05 1.18
C SER A 199 18.77 -13.67 1.83
N PHE A 200 17.78 -12.91 1.37
CA PHE A 200 17.42 -11.59 1.87
C PHE A 200 16.32 -11.60 2.94
N CYS A 201 15.72 -12.76 3.23
CA CYS A 201 14.59 -12.86 4.14
C CYS A 201 15.07 -13.03 5.59
N GLY A 202 14.72 -12.08 6.47
CA GLY A 202 14.92 -12.17 7.92
C GLY A 202 13.87 -13.03 8.65
N GLY A 203 13.25 -13.98 7.94
CA GLY A 203 12.22 -14.85 8.52
C GLY A 203 12.76 -15.77 9.63
N PRO A 204 11.90 -16.54 10.31
CA PRO A 204 12.30 -17.35 11.45
C PRO A 204 13.37 -18.40 11.07
N LEU A 205 14.29 -18.66 12.02
CA LEU A 205 15.37 -19.65 11.89
C LEU A 205 14.83 -21.08 11.73
N ASP A 206 13.64 -21.35 12.27
CA ASP A 206 12.93 -22.62 12.12
C ASP A 206 11.55 -22.40 11.46
N LEU A 207 11.29 -23.17 10.41
CA LEU A 207 10.01 -23.19 9.71
C LEU A 207 9.11 -24.36 10.14
N ARG A 208 9.54 -25.20 11.08
CA ARG A 208 8.66 -26.19 11.70
C ARG A 208 7.60 -25.45 12.50
N ARG A 209 6.39 -26.00 12.49
CA ARG A 209 5.27 -25.46 13.26
C ARG A 209 5.46 -25.89 14.70
N GLY A 210 5.41 -24.93 15.62
CA GLY A 210 5.49 -25.16 17.06
C GLY A 210 4.14 -25.53 17.71
N PHE A 211 3.09 -25.76 16.93
CA PHE A 211 1.75 -26.07 17.44
C PHE A 211 1.25 -27.43 16.95
N ARG A 212 0.40 -28.08 17.75
CA ARG A 212 -0.16 -29.43 17.55
C ARG A 212 -1.34 -29.43 16.59
N MET A 213 -2.20 -28.42 16.65
CA MET A 213 -3.38 -28.35 15.79
C MET A 213 -2.99 -28.34 14.31
N HIS A 214 -3.69 -29.12 13.48
CA HIS A 214 -3.43 -29.08 12.05
C HIS A 214 -3.76 -27.66 11.51
N PRO A 215 -2.90 -27.03 10.69
CA PRO A 215 -3.08 -25.61 10.34
C PRO A 215 -4.38 -25.26 9.62
N VAL A 216 -4.91 -26.20 8.83
CA VAL A 216 -6.20 -25.99 8.17
C VAL A 216 -7.31 -25.92 9.22
N ASP A 217 -7.29 -26.78 10.24
CA ASP A 217 -8.29 -26.76 11.31
C ASP A 217 -8.14 -25.51 12.17
N LEU A 218 -6.89 -25.11 12.46
CA LEU A 218 -6.60 -23.85 13.14
C LEU A 218 -7.14 -22.63 12.37
N ALA A 219 -6.96 -22.61 11.04
CA ALA A 219 -7.48 -21.55 10.19
C ALA A 219 -9.02 -21.54 10.15
N LEU A 220 -9.65 -22.71 9.97
CA LEU A 220 -11.11 -22.86 9.96
C LEU A 220 -11.73 -22.42 11.29
N ASN A 221 -11.13 -22.81 12.42
CA ASN A 221 -11.57 -22.42 13.76
C ASN A 221 -11.57 -20.91 13.96
N GLN A 222 -10.56 -20.21 13.43
CA GLN A 222 -10.47 -18.75 13.46
C GLN A 222 -11.50 -18.10 12.54
N CYS A 223 -11.62 -18.56 11.29
CA CYS A 223 -12.63 -18.06 10.35
C CYS A 223 -14.03 -18.18 10.94
N HIS A 224 -14.38 -19.35 11.47
CA HIS A 224 -15.66 -19.58 12.13
C HIS A 224 -15.87 -18.64 13.33
N SER A 225 -14.89 -18.58 14.24
CA SER A 225 -14.98 -17.75 15.45
C SER A 225 -15.12 -16.26 15.13
N ALA A 226 -14.46 -15.77 14.09
CA ALA A 226 -14.57 -14.39 13.64
C ALA A 226 -15.92 -14.12 12.95
N SER A 227 -16.35 -14.99 12.03
CA SER A 227 -17.64 -14.84 11.32
C SER A 227 -18.83 -14.86 12.28
N SER A 228 -18.80 -15.70 13.31
CA SER A 228 -19.86 -15.81 14.32
C SER A 228 -19.81 -14.71 15.40
N CYS A 229 -18.77 -13.89 15.44
CA CYS A 229 -18.65 -12.81 16.44
C CYS A 229 -19.56 -11.64 16.06
N ARG A 230 -20.50 -11.28 16.95
CA ARG A 230 -21.38 -10.12 16.77
C ARG A 230 -20.65 -8.81 17.07
N ASP A 231 -19.88 -8.79 18.16
CA ASP A 231 -19.27 -7.58 18.72
C ASP A 231 -17.84 -7.38 18.23
N THR A 232 -17.65 -7.26 16.92
CA THR A 232 -16.31 -7.07 16.32
C THR A 232 -16.32 -5.89 15.36
N GLY A 233 -15.32 -5.03 15.48
CA GLY A 233 -15.06 -3.95 14.54
C GLY A 233 -14.14 -4.37 13.37
N LEU A 234 -14.03 -5.67 13.06
CA LEU A 234 -13.24 -6.18 11.93
C LEU A 234 -14.14 -6.47 10.72
N ASP A 235 -13.57 -6.43 9.51
CA ASP A 235 -14.23 -6.84 8.27
C ASP A 235 -14.34 -8.36 8.20
N LYS A 236 -15.46 -8.90 8.70
CA LYS A 236 -15.79 -10.33 8.65
C LYS A 236 -15.97 -10.90 7.24
N SER A 237 -15.96 -10.06 6.20
CA SER A 237 -15.97 -10.46 4.79
C SER A 237 -14.56 -10.60 4.20
N SER A 238 -13.50 -10.33 4.97
CA SER A 238 -12.11 -10.37 4.50
C SER A 238 -11.21 -11.11 5.48
N PHE A 239 -10.55 -12.16 5.01
CA PHE A 239 -9.62 -12.96 5.79
C PHE A 239 -8.24 -12.94 5.17
N VAL A 240 -7.22 -12.51 5.92
CA VAL A 240 -5.81 -12.63 5.52
C VAL A 240 -5.24 -13.89 6.15
N ILE A 241 -5.04 -14.91 5.32
CA ILE A 241 -4.60 -16.23 5.76
C ILE A 241 -3.07 -16.29 5.76
N SER A 242 -2.49 -16.35 6.97
CA SER A 242 -1.06 -16.46 7.17
C SER A 242 -0.66 -17.89 7.47
N GLY A 243 -0.06 -18.57 6.48
CA GLY A 243 0.40 -19.94 6.61
C GLY A 243 0.43 -20.68 5.29
N ALA A 244 1.62 -20.89 4.73
CA ALA A 244 1.82 -21.62 3.48
C ALA A 244 1.28 -23.06 3.53
N ALA A 245 1.10 -23.60 4.74
CA ALA A 245 0.45 -24.88 4.99
C ALA A 245 -1.00 -24.95 4.50
N VAL A 246 -1.76 -23.86 4.68
CA VAL A 246 -3.17 -23.79 4.27
C VAL A 246 -3.26 -23.65 2.77
N PHE A 247 -2.41 -22.80 2.19
CA PHE A 247 -2.24 -22.75 0.73
C PHE A 247 -1.81 -24.12 0.17
N ALA A 248 -1.06 -24.91 0.94
CA ALA A 248 -0.69 -26.26 0.56
C ALA A 248 -1.85 -27.30 0.63
N ARG A 249 -3.05 -26.89 1.05
CA ARG A 249 -4.22 -27.75 1.30
C ARG A 249 -5.52 -26.98 1.01
N LEU A 250 -5.55 -26.20 -0.07
CA LEU A 250 -6.69 -25.32 -0.40
C LEU A 250 -8.00 -26.09 -0.53
N GLU A 251 -8.00 -27.28 -1.16
CA GLU A 251 -9.22 -28.09 -1.31
C GLU A 251 -9.85 -28.42 0.05
N ARG A 252 -9.03 -28.84 1.02
CA ARG A 252 -9.49 -29.15 2.38
C ARG A 252 -9.99 -27.90 3.09
N PHE A 253 -9.25 -26.80 3.00
CA PHE A 253 -9.64 -25.54 3.62
C PHE A 253 -10.97 -25.03 3.07
N PHE A 254 -11.11 -24.93 1.75
CA PHE A 254 -12.34 -24.41 1.15
C PHE A 254 -13.53 -25.35 1.24
N THR A 255 -13.31 -26.67 1.29
CA THR A 255 -14.38 -27.60 1.65
C THR A 255 -14.88 -27.30 3.07
N GLY A 256 -13.99 -27.12 4.05
CA GLY A 256 -14.38 -26.70 5.39
C GLY A 256 -15.11 -25.36 5.44
N ILE A 257 -14.67 -24.35 4.68
CA ILE A 257 -15.37 -23.04 4.59
C ILE A 257 -16.80 -23.21 4.06
N LEU A 258 -16.98 -24.00 3.00
CA LEU A 258 -18.28 -24.25 2.38
C LEU A 258 -19.19 -25.06 3.31
N ASP A 259 -18.66 -26.10 3.98
CA ASP A 259 -19.41 -26.95 4.91
C ASP A 259 -19.88 -26.16 6.15
N MET A 260 -19.12 -25.15 6.58
CA MET A 260 -19.52 -24.25 7.66
C MET A 260 -20.64 -23.27 7.28
N GLY A 261 -20.96 -23.13 5.99
CA GLY A 261 -22.00 -22.21 5.52
C GLY A 261 -21.69 -20.73 5.83
N THR A 262 -20.42 -20.32 5.80
CA THR A 262 -20.05 -18.93 6.10
C THR A 262 -20.60 -17.96 5.05
N PRO A 263 -20.96 -16.71 5.41
CA PRO A 263 -21.35 -15.69 4.43
C PRO A 263 -20.25 -15.43 3.38
N PRO A 264 -20.61 -14.91 2.18
CA PRO A 264 -19.65 -14.52 1.14
C PRO A 264 -18.45 -13.75 1.69
N ALA A 265 -17.25 -14.20 1.33
CA ALA A 265 -16.01 -13.73 1.94
C ALA A 265 -14.83 -13.81 0.97
N ARG A 266 -13.85 -12.92 1.20
CA ARG A 266 -12.61 -12.78 0.44
C ARG A 266 -11.47 -13.35 1.26
N PHE A 267 -10.76 -14.32 0.72
CA PHE A 267 -9.63 -14.97 1.37
C PHE A 267 -8.34 -14.55 0.67
N PHE A 268 -7.49 -13.84 1.39
CA PHE A 268 -6.22 -13.33 0.92
C PHE A 268 -5.10 -14.30 1.27
N PHE A 269 -4.31 -14.70 0.27
CA PHE A 269 -3.14 -15.57 0.45
C PHE A 269 -1.88 -14.97 -0.14
N GLY A 270 -0.79 -15.03 0.62
CA GLY A 270 0.56 -14.98 0.08
C GLY A 270 1.01 -16.38 -0.33
N CYS A 271 1.65 -16.52 -1.49
CA CYS A 271 2.23 -17.79 -1.93
C CYS A 271 3.45 -17.58 -2.83
N ARG A 272 4.26 -18.63 -2.97
CA ARG A 272 5.30 -18.65 -3.99
C ARG A 272 4.75 -19.08 -5.35
N ILE A 273 5.39 -18.62 -6.42
CA ILE A 273 4.99 -18.95 -7.80
C ILE A 273 5.08 -20.46 -8.09
N ASP A 274 6.08 -21.15 -7.56
CA ASP A 274 6.21 -22.61 -7.71
C ASP A 274 5.17 -23.40 -6.90
N GLU A 275 4.65 -22.85 -5.80
CA GLU A 275 3.51 -23.40 -5.07
C GLU A 275 2.21 -23.20 -5.86
N LEU A 276 2.01 -22.01 -6.44
CA LEU A 276 0.87 -21.72 -7.30
C LEU A 276 0.82 -22.66 -8.51
N VAL A 277 1.92 -22.77 -9.25
CA VAL A 277 1.98 -23.59 -10.48
C VAL A 277 1.65 -25.05 -10.19
N ARG A 278 2.10 -25.60 -9.06
CA ARG A 278 1.78 -26.97 -8.63
C ARG A 278 0.29 -27.19 -8.33
N ARG A 279 -0.48 -26.12 -8.14
CA ARG A 279 -1.89 -26.16 -7.74
C ARG A 279 -2.86 -25.63 -8.79
N GLY A 280 -2.38 -25.35 -10.00
CA GLY A 280 -3.21 -24.70 -11.02
C GLY A 280 -4.58 -25.37 -11.25
N ASP A 281 -4.60 -26.70 -11.34
CA ASP A 281 -5.84 -27.47 -11.59
C ASP A 281 -6.71 -27.64 -10.33
N GLU A 282 -6.10 -27.62 -9.15
CA GLU A 282 -6.82 -27.57 -7.87
C GLU A 282 -7.52 -26.22 -7.74
N LEU A 283 -6.82 -25.13 -8.00
CA LEU A 283 -7.36 -23.77 -7.94
C LEU A 283 -8.53 -23.57 -8.90
N ASP A 284 -8.43 -24.07 -10.14
CA ASP A 284 -9.53 -23.95 -11.12
C ASP A 284 -10.84 -24.57 -10.59
N ARG A 285 -10.74 -25.80 -10.05
CA ARG A 285 -11.89 -26.52 -9.47
C ARG A 285 -12.47 -25.82 -8.25
N ILE A 286 -11.61 -25.33 -7.37
CA ILE A 286 -12.03 -24.58 -6.17
C ILE A 286 -12.75 -23.30 -6.59
N CYS A 287 -12.21 -22.52 -7.54
CA CYS A 287 -12.79 -21.26 -7.97
C CYS A 287 -14.22 -21.44 -8.51
N THR A 288 -14.49 -22.52 -9.25
CA THR A 288 -15.86 -22.86 -9.70
C THR A 288 -16.82 -23.08 -8.54
N ARG A 289 -16.39 -23.76 -7.48
CA ARG A 289 -17.22 -23.99 -6.28
C ARG A 289 -17.46 -22.68 -5.52
N LEU A 290 -16.40 -21.89 -5.33
CA LEU A 290 -16.46 -20.63 -4.58
C LEU A 290 -17.34 -19.58 -5.25
N GLU A 291 -17.36 -19.54 -6.59
CA GLU A 291 -18.19 -18.59 -7.33
C GLU A 291 -19.69 -18.77 -7.04
N ARG A 292 -20.14 -20.03 -6.91
CA ARG A 292 -21.54 -20.35 -6.56
C ARG A 292 -21.90 -19.92 -5.13
N ALA A 293 -20.92 -19.92 -4.23
CA ALA A 293 -21.07 -19.51 -2.84
C ALA A 293 -20.76 -18.02 -2.59
N GLY A 294 -20.33 -17.27 -3.61
CA GLY A 294 -19.94 -15.86 -3.49
C GLY A 294 -18.60 -15.62 -2.78
N HIS A 295 -17.78 -16.65 -2.57
CA HIS A 295 -16.45 -16.51 -1.99
C HIS A 295 -15.38 -16.22 -3.06
N SER A 296 -14.23 -15.65 -2.64
CA SER A 296 -13.10 -15.47 -3.55
C SER A 296 -11.72 -15.72 -2.93
N ILE A 297 -10.82 -16.22 -3.76
CA ILE A 297 -9.38 -16.32 -3.51
C ILE A 297 -8.71 -15.06 -4.06
N ASN A 298 -7.93 -14.40 -3.23
CA ASN A 298 -7.25 -13.16 -3.56
C ASN A 298 -5.75 -13.37 -3.31
N LEU A 299 -4.94 -13.38 -4.36
CA LEU A 299 -3.50 -13.57 -4.21
C LEU A 299 -2.79 -12.23 -4.10
N PHE A 300 -1.86 -12.12 -3.16
CA PHE A 300 -1.07 -10.93 -2.94
C PHE A 300 0.39 -11.27 -2.62
N ASN A 301 1.27 -10.28 -2.74
CA ASN A 301 2.69 -10.37 -2.35
C ASN A 301 3.42 -11.60 -2.93
N MET A 302 3.26 -11.85 -4.22
CA MET A 302 3.96 -12.95 -4.91
C MET A 302 5.35 -12.50 -5.35
N GLY A 303 6.38 -12.92 -4.62
CA GLY A 303 7.76 -12.51 -4.91
C GLY A 303 8.35 -13.17 -6.16
N VAL A 304 8.45 -12.42 -7.26
CA VAL A 304 9.32 -12.73 -8.42
C VAL A 304 10.78 -12.42 -8.08
N GLU A 305 10.97 -11.29 -7.40
CA GLU A 305 12.23 -10.67 -7.02
C GLU A 305 13.12 -10.26 -8.20
N ASN A 306 13.51 -11.16 -9.09
CA ASN A 306 14.36 -10.78 -10.22
C ASN A 306 14.24 -11.79 -11.36
N PHE A 307 14.23 -11.30 -12.60
CA PHE A 307 14.18 -12.15 -13.80
C PHE A 307 15.57 -12.58 -14.29
N SER A 308 16.65 -11.91 -13.87
CA SER A 308 18.01 -12.39 -14.16
C SER A 308 18.28 -13.70 -13.42
N PRO A 309 18.68 -14.78 -14.13
CA PRO A 309 19.00 -16.05 -13.48
C PRO A 309 20.10 -15.93 -12.43
N VAL A 310 21.11 -15.09 -12.68
CA VAL A 310 22.25 -14.92 -11.76
C VAL A 310 21.82 -14.15 -10.51
N GLU A 311 21.02 -13.09 -10.66
CA GLU A 311 20.47 -12.36 -9.51
C GLU A 311 19.50 -13.24 -8.71
N ASN A 312 18.61 -13.99 -9.38
CA ASN A 312 17.69 -14.92 -8.73
C ASN A 312 18.44 -16.03 -7.97
N GLN A 313 19.57 -16.49 -8.51
CA GLN A 313 20.50 -17.39 -7.83
C GLN A 313 21.10 -16.73 -6.59
N ARG A 314 21.61 -15.49 -6.65
CA ARG A 314 22.09 -14.75 -5.46
C ARG A 314 21.02 -14.57 -4.39
N LEU A 315 19.78 -14.31 -4.79
CA LEU A 315 18.61 -14.20 -3.91
C LEU A 315 18.14 -15.57 -3.36
N ASN A 316 18.74 -16.66 -3.83
CA ASN A 316 18.44 -18.05 -3.51
C ASN A 316 16.96 -18.42 -3.69
N LYS A 317 16.23 -17.74 -4.57
CA LYS A 317 14.76 -17.87 -4.67
C LYS A 317 14.33 -19.19 -5.31
N GLY A 318 15.21 -19.78 -6.13
CA GLY A 318 15.01 -21.10 -6.75
C GLY A 318 13.95 -21.10 -7.84
N LEU A 319 13.67 -19.94 -8.44
CA LEU A 319 12.70 -19.79 -9.51
C LEU A 319 13.43 -19.56 -10.83
N SER A 320 13.07 -20.32 -11.85
CA SER A 320 13.53 -20.08 -13.23
C SER A 320 12.58 -19.13 -13.94
N THR A 321 13.06 -18.42 -14.96
CA THR A 321 12.22 -17.58 -15.83
C THR A 321 11.04 -18.35 -16.42
N GLY A 322 11.25 -19.60 -16.86
CA GLY A 322 10.17 -20.47 -17.34
C GLY A 322 9.13 -20.80 -16.26
N MET A 323 9.52 -20.92 -14.99
CA MET A 323 8.56 -21.07 -13.89
C MET A 323 7.75 -19.78 -13.67
N LEU A 324 8.39 -18.62 -13.73
CA LEU A 324 7.74 -17.31 -13.60
C LEU A 324 6.69 -17.12 -14.70
N GLU A 325 7.05 -17.40 -15.96
CA GLU A 325 6.12 -17.29 -17.09
C GLU A 325 4.94 -18.26 -17.00
N ARG A 326 5.16 -19.49 -16.51
CA ARG A 326 4.06 -20.44 -16.26
C ARG A 326 3.13 -19.93 -15.17
N GLY A 327 3.68 -19.37 -14.10
CA GLY A 327 2.90 -18.75 -13.03
C GLY A 327 2.04 -17.59 -13.53
N ASP A 328 2.63 -16.67 -14.28
CA ASP A 328 1.91 -15.51 -14.83
C ASP A 328 0.79 -15.91 -15.79
N ARG A 329 1.03 -16.88 -16.68
CA ARG A 329 -0.02 -17.42 -17.54
C ARG A 329 -1.14 -18.08 -16.75
N LEU A 330 -0.82 -18.82 -15.70
CA LEU A 330 -1.80 -19.45 -14.82
C LEU A 330 -2.66 -18.39 -14.10
N LEU A 331 -2.05 -17.33 -13.56
CA LEU A 331 -2.77 -16.24 -12.89
C LEU A 331 -3.79 -15.59 -13.83
N ARG A 332 -3.36 -15.19 -15.04
CA ARG A 332 -4.27 -14.59 -16.04
C ARG A 332 -5.42 -15.52 -16.39
N ARG A 333 -5.10 -16.79 -16.67
CA ARG A 333 -6.13 -17.77 -17.02
C ARG A 333 -7.16 -17.93 -15.90
N LEU A 334 -6.72 -17.98 -14.63
CA LEU A 334 -7.62 -18.08 -13.49
C LEU A 334 -8.47 -16.81 -13.30
N GLU A 335 -7.90 -15.61 -13.46
CA GLU A 335 -8.66 -14.36 -13.41
C GLU A 335 -9.67 -14.24 -14.55
N ASP A 336 -9.27 -14.58 -15.78
CA ASP A 336 -10.13 -14.50 -16.96
C ASP A 336 -11.30 -15.51 -16.85
N ARG A 337 -11.03 -16.72 -16.34
CA ARG A 337 -12.02 -17.79 -16.22
C ARG A 337 -12.93 -17.65 -15.00
N HIS A 338 -12.42 -17.09 -13.90
CA HIS A 338 -13.13 -17.00 -12.62
C HIS A 338 -13.08 -15.57 -12.02
N PRO A 339 -13.52 -14.53 -12.74
CA PRO A 339 -13.30 -13.13 -12.33
C PRO A 339 -13.96 -12.74 -11.00
N ARG A 340 -14.98 -13.50 -10.56
CA ARG A 340 -15.68 -13.28 -9.29
C ARG A 340 -15.05 -14.01 -8.11
N SER A 341 -14.43 -15.17 -8.33
CA SER A 341 -13.90 -16.04 -7.27
C SER A 341 -12.38 -16.13 -7.25
N PHE A 342 -11.67 -15.52 -8.21
CA PHE A 342 -10.22 -15.41 -8.22
C PHE A 342 -9.77 -14.00 -8.61
N GLN A 343 -8.91 -13.39 -7.80
CA GLN A 343 -8.36 -12.05 -8.06
C GLN A 343 -6.87 -12.00 -7.74
N PHE A 344 -6.08 -11.50 -8.68
CA PHE A 344 -4.66 -11.21 -8.52
C PHE A 344 -4.36 -9.78 -8.94
N SER A 345 -4.68 -9.36 -10.15
CA SER A 345 -4.46 -8.00 -10.67
C SER A 345 -5.02 -6.87 -9.80
N ARG A 346 -6.16 -7.09 -9.14
CA ARG A 346 -6.82 -6.08 -8.30
C ARG A 346 -6.12 -5.84 -6.96
N TRP A 347 -5.62 -6.91 -6.34
CA TRP A 347 -5.12 -6.89 -4.95
C TRP A 347 -3.64 -7.21 -4.82
N GLY A 348 -3.11 -7.87 -5.84
CA GLY A 348 -1.78 -8.41 -5.94
C GLY A 348 -0.94 -7.61 -6.90
N GLY A 349 0.34 -7.54 -6.55
CA GLY A 349 1.42 -7.22 -7.45
C GLY A 349 2.52 -8.25 -7.22
N TYR A 350 3.41 -8.37 -8.20
CA TYR A 350 4.62 -9.11 -7.95
C TYR A 350 5.55 -8.31 -7.05
N GLY A 351 6.10 -8.97 -6.03
CA GLY A 351 7.29 -8.48 -5.36
C GLY A 351 8.46 -8.52 -6.34
N LEU A 352 9.16 -7.40 -6.48
CA LEU A 352 10.32 -7.26 -7.35
C LEU A 352 11.45 -6.60 -6.55
N ILE A 353 12.68 -6.94 -6.92
CA ILE A 353 13.98 -6.40 -6.51
C ILE A 353 14.75 -6.13 -7.80
N LEU A 354 14.51 -4.99 -8.45
CA LEU A 354 15.14 -4.68 -9.73
C LEU A 354 16.64 -4.41 -9.56
N PHE A 355 17.00 -3.69 -8.51
CA PHE A 355 18.39 -3.29 -8.22
C PHE A 355 18.93 -4.00 -6.97
N THR A 356 20.10 -4.60 -7.11
CA THR A 356 20.91 -5.17 -6.03
C THR A 356 22.35 -4.59 -6.11
N PRO A 357 23.21 -4.83 -5.09
CA PRO A 357 24.62 -4.47 -5.18
C PRO A 357 25.35 -5.05 -6.41
N TRP A 358 24.87 -6.17 -6.97
CA TRP A 358 25.54 -6.92 -8.04
C TRP A 358 24.93 -6.74 -9.41
N THR A 359 23.82 -6.01 -9.53
CA THR A 359 23.12 -5.80 -10.79
C THR A 359 24.06 -5.27 -11.86
N THR A 360 23.90 -5.79 -13.09
CA THR A 360 24.62 -5.40 -14.31
C THR A 360 23.66 -4.83 -15.37
N VAL A 361 24.21 -4.30 -16.47
CA VAL A 361 23.40 -3.84 -17.62
C VAL A 361 22.63 -5.01 -18.22
N GLU A 362 23.25 -6.19 -18.30
CA GLU A 362 22.59 -7.39 -18.84
C GLU A 362 21.44 -7.84 -17.95
N ASP A 363 21.61 -7.82 -16.62
CA ASP A 363 20.51 -8.12 -15.69
C ASP A 363 19.32 -7.19 -15.91
N LEU A 364 19.56 -5.88 -16.09
CA LEU A 364 18.51 -4.91 -16.37
C LEU A 364 17.83 -5.18 -17.72
N ARG A 365 18.58 -5.54 -18.78
CA ARG A 365 18.02 -5.88 -20.09
C ARG A 365 17.09 -7.09 -19.99
N ILE A 366 17.52 -8.13 -19.25
CA ILE A 366 16.68 -9.29 -18.97
C ILE A 366 15.41 -8.86 -18.24
N ASN A 367 15.51 -8.09 -17.16
CA ASN A 367 14.34 -7.64 -16.41
C ASN A 367 13.38 -6.81 -17.27
N MET A 368 13.87 -5.86 -18.07
CA MET A 368 13.02 -5.02 -18.93
C MET A 368 12.18 -5.82 -19.92
N LYS A 369 12.76 -6.89 -20.50
CA LYS A 369 12.01 -7.81 -21.38
C LYS A 369 10.79 -8.41 -20.70
N PHE A 370 10.89 -8.76 -19.42
CA PHE A 370 9.79 -9.39 -18.68
C PHE A 370 8.84 -8.38 -18.05
N LEU A 371 9.34 -7.21 -17.61
CA LEU A 371 8.52 -6.14 -17.04
C LEU A 371 7.42 -5.68 -17.99
N ARG A 372 7.71 -5.57 -19.29
CA ARG A 372 6.69 -5.28 -20.32
C ARG A 372 5.66 -6.37 -20.51
N ARG A 373 6.02 -7.62 -20.19
CA ARG A 373 5.18 -8.78 -20.47
C ARG A 373 4.24 -9.08 -19.32
N PHE A 374 4.62 -8.83 -18.07
CA PHE A 374 3.90 -9.28 -16.87
C PHE A 374 2.88 -8.24 -16.39
N LYS A 375 1.57 -8.55 -16.51
CA LYS A 375 0.47 -7.64 -16.12
C LYS A 375 0.48 -7.26 -14.63
N GLY A 376 1.03 -8.11 -13.76
CA GLY A 376 1.10 -7.86 -12.32
C GLY A 376 2.24 -6.92 -11.88
N ILE A 377 3.00 -6.35 -12.81
CA ILE A 377 4.03 -5.34 -12.53
C ILE A 377 3.56 -4.03 -13.16
N GLY A 378 2.93 -3.18 -12.34
CA GLY A 378 2.28 -1.97 -12.84
C GLY A 378 3.20 -1.05 -13.65
N GLU A 379 2.67 -0.48 -14.72
CA GLU A 379 3.38 0.47 -15.61
C GLU A 379 3.72 1.80 -14.93
N ASN A 380 3.13 2.05 -13.75
CA ASN A 380 3.31 3.24 -12.91
C ASN A 380 4.73 3.41 -12.34
N GLY A 381 5.69 2.57 -12.76
CA GLY A 381 7.11 2.77 -12.49
C GLY A 381 7.60 2.29 -11.12
N PHE A 382 6.75 1.68 -10.27
CA PHE A 382 7.19 1.13 -8.97
C PHE A 382 8.44 0.23 -9.12
N ALA A 383 8.44 -0.64 -10.14
CA ALA A 383 9.55 -1.53 -10.45
C ALA A 383 10.90 -0.79 -10.62
N LEU A 384 10.90 0.44 -11.16
CA LEU A 384 12.11 1.22 -11.43
C LEU A 384 12.77 1.79 -10.17
N SER A 385 12.03 1.82 -9.06
CA SER A 385 12.57 2.24 -7.76
C SER A 385 12.88 1.05 -6.84
N SER A 386 12.46 -0.15 -7.24
CA SER A 386 12.60 -1.34 -6.43
C SER A 386 14.08 -1.73 -6.29
N LYS A 387 14.53 -1.81 -5.04
CA LYS A 387 15.89 -2.24 -4.70
C LYS A 387 15.92 -3.20 -3.54
N LEU A 388 17.01 -3.96 -3.44
CA LEU A 388 17.26 -4.85 -2.34
C LEU A 388 17.41 -4.04 -1.05
N GLN A 389 16.55 -4.32 -0.08
CA GLN A 389 16.76 -3.91 1.31
C GLN A 389 17.61 -4.97 2.01
N ILE A 390 18.83 -4.61 2.40
CA ILE A 390 19.73 -5.48 3.16
C ILE A 390 19.49 -5.26 4.64
N LEU A 391 19.22 -6.33 5.38
CA LEU A 391 19.11 -6.32 6.84
C LEU A 391 20.29 -7.11 7.44
N GLU A 392 20.83 -6.69 8.58
CA GLU A 392 22.01 -7.35 9.20
C GLU A 392 21.75 -8.82 9.55
N GLU A 393 20.51 -9.15 9.88
CA GLU A 393 20.05 -10.51 10.18
C GLU A 393 19.89 -11.43 8.95
N SER A 394 20.13 -10.93 7.74
CA SER A 394 19.95 -11.69 6.49
C SER A 394 21.27 -12.26 5.95
N ALA A 395 21.23 -13.42 5.28
CA ALA A 395 22.43 -14.00 4.70
C ALA A 395 23.04 -13.10 3.60
N ILE A 396 22.21 -12.37 2.86
CA ILE A 396 22.67 -11.46 1.79
C ILE A 396 23.53 -10.31 2.33
N PHE A 397 23.36 -9.90 3.59
CA PHE A 397 24.25 -8.95 4.26
C PHE A 397 25.68 -9.48 4.33
N TRP A 398 25.85 -10.75 4.70
CA TRP A 398 27.16 -11.38 4.82
C TRP A 398 27.85 -11.53 3.46
N LEU A 399 27.08 -11.81 2.40
CA LEU A 399 27.59 -11.76 1.03
C LEU A 399 28.04 -10.34 0.63
N ALA A 400 27.22 -9.32 0.88
CA ALA A 400 27.58 -7.93 0.59
C ALA A 400 28.78 -7.44 1.41
N ARG A 401 28.92 -7.92 2.66
CA ARG A 401 30.07 -7.64 3.53
C ARG A 401 31.35 -8.24 2.97
N LYS A 402 31.33 -9.53 2.61
CA LYS A 402 32.47 -10.22 1.98
C LYS A 402 32.95 -9.51 0.72
N ASP A 403 32.00 -9.04 -0.10
CA ASP A 403 32.30 -8.36 -1.36
C ASP A 403 32.67 -6.88 -1.19
N GLY A 404 32.70 -6.33 0.03
CA GLY A 404 33.06 -4.93 0.28
C GLY A 404 32.05 -3.93 -0.31
N LEU A 405 30.77 -4.30 -0.33
CA LEU A 405 29.69 -3.51 -0.94
C LEU A 405 28.83 -2.74 0.08
N LEU A 406 29.04 -2.96 1.38
CA LEU A 406 28.37 -2.19 2.43
C LEU A 406 28.97 -0.78 2.59
N ARG A 407 28.15 0.18 2.98
CA ARG A 407 28.51 1.59 3.21
C ARG A 407 28.07 2.02 4.61
N LYS A 408 28.68 3.11 5.11
CA LYS A 408 28.26 3.76 6.37
C LYS A 408 27.00 4.63 6.22
N SER A 409 26.64 5.04 5.01
CA SER A 409 25.48 5.94 4.77
C SER A 409 24.86 5.78 3.37
N PHE A 410 23.60 6.18 3.23
CA PHE A 410 22.81 6.15 1.99
C PHE A 410 23.08 7.34 1.04
N ARG A 411 24.25 7.99 1.09
CA ARG A 411 24.54 9.11 0.17
C ARG A 411 24.35 8.68 -1.29
N GLY A 412 23.44 9.36 -2.00
CA GLY A 412 23.11 9.08 -3.41
C GLY A 412 22.02 8.03 -3.63
N PHE A 413 21.48 7.41 -2.58
CA PHE A 413 20.38 6.46 -2.66
C PHE A 413 19.05 7.11 -2.28
N VAL A 414 17.99 6.63 -2.93
CA VAL A 414 16.62 6.94 -2.56
C VAL A 414 16.18 5.97 -1.47
N ARG A 415 15.47 6.50 -0.47
CA ARG A 415 14.83 5.65 0.52
C ARG A 415 13.70 4.88 -0.16
N TYR A 416 13.79 3.56 -0.11
CA TYR A 416 12.80 2.65 -0.66
C TYR A 416 12.31 1.74 0.46
N ASP A 417 11.01 1.54 0.55
CA ASP A 417 10.41 0.54 1.42
C ASP A 417 9.84 -0.61 0.60
N SER A 418 10.44 -1.79 0.75
CA SER A 418 9.98 -3.01 0.07
C SER A 418 8.88 -3.73 0.86
N GLY A 419 8.52 -3.22 2.05
CA GLY A 419 7.65 -3.90 3.00
C GLY A 419 8.36 -4.97 3.84
N CYS A 420 9.68 -5.18 3.67
CA CYS A 420 10.48 -6.17 4.40
C CYS A 420 10.96 -5.70 5.78
N ILE A 421 10.80 -4.42 6.11
CA ILE A 421 11.02 -3.92 7.47
C ILE A 421 9.74 -4.21 8.25
N PHE A 422 9.85 -5.00 9.31
CA PHE A 422 8.73 -5.41 10.14
C PHE A 422 8.80 -4.83 11.55
N ARG A 423 9.94 -4.27 11.98
CA ARG A 423 10.19 -3.75 13.32
C ARG A 423 10.60 -2.29 13.35
N HIS A 424 10.29 -1.62 14.45
CA HIS A 424 10.60 -0.20 14.64
C HIS A 424 12.11 0.06 14.78
N ASP A 425 12.90 -0.94 15.13
CA ASP A 425 14.36 -0.92 15.29
C ASP A 425 15.11 -1.44 14.05
N GLN A 426 14.44 -2.18 13.15
CA GLN A 426 15.04 -2.67 11.92
C GLN A 426 15.42 -1.52 10.99
N ARG A 427 16.65 -1.57 10.49
CA ARG A 427 17.19 -0.59 9.55
C ARG A 427 17.78 -1.32 8.36
N GLU A 428 17.54 -0.76 7.19
CA GLU A 428 18.28 -1.15 6.00
C GLU A 428 19.75 -0.73 6.17
N VAL A 429 20.66 -1.65 5.88
CA VAL A 429 22.09 -1.39 5.82
C VAL A 429 22.42 -0.69 4.49
N PRO A 430 23.09 0.47 4.51
CA PRO A 430 23.50 1.13 3.28
C PRO A 430 24.49 0.28 2.48
N TRP A 431 24.36 0.29 1.15
CA TRP A 431 25.24 -0.45 0.25
C TRP A 431 25.55 0.36 -1.01
N ARG A 432 26.44 -0.16 -1.86
CA ARG A 432 26.81 0.41 -3.17
C ARG A 432 26.70 -0.58 -4.29
N PHE A 433 26.46 -0.08 -5.50
CA PHE A 433 26.62 -0.89 -6.69
C PHE A 433 28.09 -1.26 -6.88
N ARG A 434 28.34 -2.53 -7.19
CA ARG A 434 29.64 -3.02 -7.65
C ARG A 434 30.03 -2.35 -8.98
N HIS A 435 29.05 -2.12 -9.85
CA HIS A 435 29.22 -1.48 -11.14
C HIS A 435 28.76 -0.01 -11.08
N ARG A 436 29.70 0.93 -11.13
CA ARG A 436 29.41 2.38 -11.03
C ARG A 436 28.43 2.88 -12.11
N GLN A 437 28.44 2.29 -13.30
CA GLN A 437 27.49 2.62 -14.37
C GLN A 437 26.02 2.38 -13.94
N ILE A 438 25.79 1.36 -13.12
CA ILE A 438 24.44 0.98 -12.64
C ILE A 438 23.94 1.96 -11.58
N GLU A 439 24.84 2.55 -10.79
CA GLU A 439 24.48 3.64 -9.88
C GLU A 439 23.86 4.83 -10.64
N HIS A 440 24.37 5.17 -11.82
CA HIS A 440 23.82 6.24 -12.64
C HIS A 440 22.48 5.87 -13.28
N LEU A 441 22.33 4.64 -13.78
CA LEU A 441 21.04 4.15 -14.27
C LEU A 441 19.98 4.13 -13.15
N TYR A 442 20.35 3.66 -11.95
CA TYR A 442 19.47 3.65 -10.78
C TYR A 442 19.00 5.07 -10.41
N ARG A 443 19.90 6.07 -10.43
CA ARG A 443 19.54 7.46 -10.16
C ARG A 443 18.49 7.99 -11.14
N VAL A 444 18.57 7.63 -12.42
CA VAL A 444 17.56 8.00 -13.42
C VAL A 444 16.26 7.22 -13.18
N ALA A 445 16.36 5.90 -12.98
CA ALA A 445 15.22 5.00 -12.76
C ALA A 445 14.32 5.46 -11.61
N CYS A 446 14.91 5.80 -10.45
CA CYS A 446 14.14 6.27 -9.30
C CYS A 446 13.44 7.61 -9.52
N ARG A 447 13.93 8.46 -10.42
CA ARG A 447 13.32 9.77 -10.69
C ARG A 447 12.25 9.71 -11.77
N LEU A 448 12.32 8.70 -12.64
CA LEU A 448 11.22 8.32 -13.53
C LEU A 448 10.04 7.69 -12.75
N ALA A 449 10.27 7.21 -11.53
CA ALA A 449 9.25 6.63 -10.66
C ALA A 449 8.78 7.62 -9.57
N PRO A 450 7.47 7.88 -9.43
CA PRO A 450 6.96 8.93 -8.53
C PRO A 450 6.94 8.56 -7.04
N ILE A 451 7.47 7.40 -6.62
CA ILE A 451 7.26 6.88 -5.26
C ILE A 451 8.34 7.29 -4.24
N ALA A 452 9.25 8.15 -4.66
CA ALA A 452 10.50 8.44 -3.97
C ALA A 452 10.51 9.88 -3.40
N ASP A 453 10.88 10.01 -2.13
CA ASP A 453 11.21 11.31 -1.53
C ASP A 453 12.59 11.76 -2.03
N PHE A 454 12.62 12.91 -2.70
CA PHE A 454 13.85 13.58 -3.15
C PHE A 454 14.01 14.93 -2.45
N PRO A 455 15.25 15.45 -2.34
CA PRO A 455 15.48 16.82 -1.87
C PRO A 455 14.69 17.85 -2.71
N PRO A 456 14.25 18.99 -2.13
CA PRO A 456 13.48 20.01 -2.85
C PRO A 456 14.17 20.62 -4.08
N ARG A 457 15.50 20.53 -4.15
CA ARG A 457 16.33 21.08 -5.24
C ARG A 457 17.13 19.97 -5.93
N ASP A 458 16.44 18.97 -6.45
CA ASP A 458 17.05 17.90 -7.25
C ASP A 458 16.90 18.21 -8.74
N GLU A 459 17.94 18.80 -9.35
CA GLU A 459 17.93 19.19 -10.76
C GLU A 459 17.64 18.01 -11.70
N LEU A 460 18.21 16.84 -11.38
CA LEU A 460 18.00 15.63 -12.17
C LEU A 460 16.53 15.20 -12.12
N LEU A 461 15.87 15.32 -10.96
CA LEU A 461 14.45 15.02 -10.80
C LEU A 461 13.59 15.93 -11.66
N GLU A 462 13.83 17.24 -11.61
CA GLU A 462 13.05 18.21 -12.39
C GLU A 462 13.15 17.92 -13.89
N ARG A 463 14.37 17.67 -14.38
CA ARG A 463 14.58 17.28 -15.78
C ARG A 463 13.86 15.98 -16.14
N THR A 464 14.02 14.93 -15.33
CA THR A 464 13.34 13.64 -15.59
C THR A 464 11.82 13.74 -15.51
N ARG A 465 11.26 14.63 -14.68
CA ARG A 465 9.80 14.86 -14.61
C ARG A 465 9.29 15.49 -15.89
N ARG A 466 9.98 16.52 -16.42
CA ARG A 466 9.62 17.12 -17.72
C ARG A 466 9.65 16.09 -18.86
N ILE A 467 10.70 15.25 -18.91
CA ILE A 467 10.82 14.16 -19.88
C ILE A 467 9.66 13.15 -19.72
N ALA A 468 9.39 12.72 -18.48
CA ALA A 468 8.34 11.76 -18.19
C ALA A 468 6.94 12.30 -18.53
N GLU A 469 6.70 13.59 -18.30
CA GLU A 469 5.45 14.26 -18.68
C GLU A 469 5.30 14.34 -20.19
N ALA A 470 6.33 14.81 -20.91
CA ALA A 470 6.33 14.90 -22.37
C ALA A 470 6.19 13.52 -23.06
N ALA A 471 6.80 12.48 -22.48
CA ALA A 471 6.59 11.12 -22.94
C ALA A 471 5.14 10.66 -22.70
N ARG A 472 4.58 10.93 -21.51
CA ARG A 472 3.22 10.50 -21.15
C ARG A 472 2.15 11.14 -22.04
N THR A 473 2.26 12.44 -22.34
CA THR A 473 1.36 13.13 -23.26
C THR A 473 1.39 12.55 -24.68
N SER A 474 2.42 11.76 -24.98
CA SER A 474 2.63 11.13 -26.27
C SER A 474 2.50 9.59 -26.22
N GLY A 475 1.89 9.04 -25.17
CA GLY A 475 1.66 7.59 -25.00
C GLY A 475 2.89 6.79 -24.54
N GLY A 476 3.99 7.45 -24.18
CA GLY A 476 5.16 6.84 -23.55
C GLY A 476 4.96 6.54 -22.07
N SER A 477 5.83 5.69 -21.50
CA SER A 477 5.79 5.32 -20.09
C SER A 477 7.16 5.46 -19.42
N ALA A 478 7.21 5.48 -18.10
CA ALA A 478 8.47 5.49 -17.36
C ALA A 478 9.35 4.28 -17.72
N LEU A 479 8.75 3.12 -17.97
CA LEU A 479 9.44 1.91 -18.41
C LEU A 479 10.05 2.07 -19.81
N SER A 480 9.35 2.72 -20.76
CA SER A 480 9.90 2.94 -22.10
C SER A 480 11.09 3.90 -22.07
N LEU A 481 11.01 4.99 -21.28
CA LEU A 481 12.12 5.92 -21.08
C LEU A 481 13.33 5.24 -20.43
N PHE A 482 13.10 4.42 -19.40
CA PHE A 482 14.19 3.69 -18.76
C PHE A 482 14.87 2.69 -19.71
N GLU A 483 14.11 2.04 -20.60
CA GLU A 483 14.69 1.16 -21.62
C GLU A 483 15.55 1.92 -22.63
N GLN A 484 15.12 3.12 -23.04
CA GLN A 484 15.94 3.99 -23.89
C GLN A 484 17.26 4.37 -23.20
N ALA A 485 17.19 4.77 -21.93
CA ALA A 485 18.38 5.04 -21.11
C ALA A 485 19.31 3.83 -21.00
N LEU A 486 18.73 2.64 -20.78
CA LEU A 486 19.48 1.39 -20.69
C LEU A 486 20.17 1.04 -22.02
N ASN A 487 19.47 1.19 -23.14
CA ASN A 487 20.03 0.94 -24.47
C ASN A 487 21.14 1.94 -24.82
N PHE A 488 20.97 3.21 -24.44
CA PHE A 488 22.00 4.23 -24.60
C PHE A 488 23.27 3.86 -23.83
N VAL A 489 23.13 3.50 -22.56
CA VAL A 489 24.27 3.07 -21.74
C VAL A 489 24.91 1.80 -22.28
N ALA A 490 24.13 0.82 -22.73
CA ALA A 490 24.64 -0.46 -23.23
C ALA A 490 25.44 -0.34 -24.53
N THR A 491 25.16 0.65 -25.36
CA THR A 491 25.85 0.87 -26.65
C THR A 491 27.09 1.75 -26.54
N ARG A 492 27.24 2.49 -25.43
CA ARG A 492 28.41 3.35 -25.18
C ARG A 492 29.57 2.51 -24.66
N LYS A 493 30.74 2.65 -25.30
CA LYS A 493 32.01 2.07 -24.79
C LYS A 493 32.58 2.84 -23.59
N ARG A 494 32.13 4.07 -23.36
CA ARG A 494 32.61 4.94 -22.27
C ARG A 494 31.61 5.00 -21.12
N PHE A 495 32.13 5.24 -19.92
CA PHE A 495 31.31 5.56 -18.75
C PHE A 495 30.36 6.73 -19.05
N THR A 496 29.11 6.59 -18.63
CA THR A 496 28.04 7.54 -18.89
C THR A 496 27.40 7.94 -17.56
N THR A 497 27.38 9.24 -17.28
CA THR A 497 26.82 9.81 -16.05
C THR A 497 25.28 9.89 -16.12
N ALA A 498 24.64 10.13 -14.97
CA ALA A 498 23.19 10.29 -14.91
C ALA A 498 22.72 11.54 -15.68
N SER A 499 23.51 12.62 -15.67
CA SER A 499 23.22 13.84 -16.43
C SER A 499 23.28 13.58 -17.93
N GLU A 500 24.31 12.90 -18.44
CA GLU A 500 24.42 12.53 -19.85
C GLU A 500 23.27 11.60 -20.31
N ILE A 501 22.81 10.69 -19.44
CA ILE A 501 21.64 9.85 -19.73
C ILE A 501 20.39 10.71 -19.88
N VAL A 502 20.19 11.68 -18.98
CA VAL A 502 19.02 12.58 -19.02
C VAL A 502 19.08 13.53 -20.22
N GLU A 503 20.25 14.07 -20.56
CA GLU A 503 20.46 14.86 -21.79
C GLU A 503 20.09 14.08 -23.04
N PHE A 504 20.50 12.81 -23.12
CA PHE A 504 20.10 11.92 -24.20
C PHE A 504 18.58 11.73 -24.25
N LEU A 505 17.95 11.45 -23.12
CA LEU A 505 16.50 11.26 -23.06
C LEU A 505 15.71 12.52 -23.43
N GLU A 506 16.17 13.71 -23.04
CA GLU A 506 15.57 14.98 -23.48
C GLU A 506 15.62 15.07 -25.01
N GLY A 507 16.79 14.87 -25.62
CA GLY A 507 16.94 14.89 -27.07
C GLY A 507 16.06 13.87 -27.80
N GLU A 508 15.96 12.65 -27.29
CA GLU A 508 15.11 11.60 -27.88
C GLU A 508 13.63 11.89 -27.77
N VAL A 509 13.15 12.29 -26.58
CA VAL A 509 11.73 12.60 -26.38
C VAL A 509 11.29 13.76 -27.27
N PHE A 510 12.09 14.83 -27.37
CA PHE A 510 11.74 15.95 -28.24
C PHE A 510 11.87 15.63 -29.74
N ARG A 511 12.65 14.61 -30.13
CA ARG A 511 12.73 14.15 -31.53
C ARG A 511 11.56 13.25 -31.91
N VAL A 512 11.24 12.26 -31.06
CA VAL A 512 10.19 11.27 -31.32
C VAL A 512 8.81 11.89 -31.11
N TYR A 513 8.72 12.85 -30.19
CA TYR A 513 7.50 13.53 -29.79
C TYR A 513 7.78 15.04 -29.78
N PRO A 514 7.89 15.68 -30.96
CA PRO A 514 8.03 17.12 -31.01
C PRO A 514 6.89 17.73 -30.18
N PRO A 515 7.18 18.71 -29.31
CA PRO A 515 6.12 19.39 -28.60
C PRO A 515 5.10 19.81 -29.65
N ARG A 516 3.82 19.44 -29.46
CA ARG A 516 2.76 20.12 -30.21
C ARG A 516 2.81 21.57 -29.74
N HIS A 517 3.64 22.37 -30.39
CA HIS A 517 3.49 23.80 -30.32
C HIS A 517 2.06 24.06 -30.79
N PRO A 518 1.23 24.76 -30.01
CA PRO A 518 -0.06 25.22 -30.48
C PRO A 518 0.22 26.24 -31.59
N THR A 519 0.45 25.76 -32.82
CA THR A 519 0.71 26.59 -34.01
C THR A 519 -0.55 26.79 -34.85
N GLY A 520 -1.69 26.28 -34.41
CA GLY A 520 -2.96 26.89 -34.78
C GLY A 520 -3.21 28.06 -33.85
N PRO A 521 -3.79 29.20 -34.30
CA PRO A 521 -4.51 30.04 -33.37
C PRO A 521 -5.39 29.10 -32.56
N THR A 522 -5.34 29.18 -31.24
CA THR A 522 -6.41 28.65 -30.40
C THR A 522 -7.68 29.17 -31.05
N LYS A 523 -8.36 28.31 -31.83
CA LYS A 523 -9.75 28.58 -32.20
C LYS A 523 -10.37 28.75 -30.85
N GLU A 524 -10.68 29.99 -30.49
CA GLU A 524 -11.52 30.29 -29.34
C GLU A 524 -12.64 29.27 -29.44
N ALA A 525 -12.70 28.38 -28.45
CA ALA A 525 -13.85 27.53 -28.35
C ALA A 525 -15.04 28.49 -28.38
N PRO A 526 -16.05 28.26 -29.24
CA PRO A 526 -17.16 29.20 -29.35
C PRO A 526 -17.63 29.48 -27.93
N ALA A 527 -17.58 30.75 -27.53
CA ALA A 527 -18.09 31.19 -26.24
C ALA A 527 -19.45 30.52 -26.10
N VAL A 528 -19.65 29.83 -24.98
CA VAL A 528 -20.91 29.16 -24.69
C VAL A 528 -21.97 30.26 -24.71
N GLY A 529 -22.71 30.36 -25.81
CA GLY A 529 -23.58 31.50 -26.06
C GLY A 529 -24.60 31.65 -24.94
N VAL A 530 -25.04 32.90 -24.70
CA VAL A 530 -26.17 33.20 -23.82
C VAL A 530 -27.39 32.43 -24.35
N GLY A 531 -27.61 31.20 -23.83
CA GLY A 531 -28.55 30.24 -24.39
C GLY A 531 -28.15 28.76 -24.28
N ASP A 532 -26.89 28.41 -23.97
CA ASP A 532 -26.53 27.00 -23.72
C ASP A 532 -27.23 26.49 -22.43
N PRO A 533 -27.94 25.36 -22.48
CA PRO A 533 -28.62 24.78 -21.33
C PRO A 533 -27.71 24.62 -20.10
N ARG A 534 -26.42 24.35 -20.31
CA ARG A 534 -25.42 24.15 -19.25
C ARG A 534 -25.06 25.46 -18.53
N ALA A 535 -24.91 26.55 -19.29
CA ALA A 535 -24.67 27.87 -18.71
C ALA A 535 -25.92 28.43 -18.00
N THR A 536 -27.11 28.17 -18.55
CA THR A 536 -28.39 28.52 -17.92
C THR A 536 -28.59 27.77 -16.60
N LEU A 537 -28.30 26.47 -16.58
CA LEU A 537 -28.37 25.64 -15.38
C LEU A 537 -27.39 26.14 -14.30
N LEU A 538 -26.13 26.43 -14.67
CA LEU A 538 -25.13 26.99 -13.75
C LEU A 538 -25.53 28.35 -13.15
N ARG A 539 -26.22 29.22 -13.91
CA ARG A 539 -26.78 30.47 -13.35
C ARG A 539 -27.89 30.20 -12.34
N GLN A 540 -28.85 29.34 -12.66
CA GLN A 540 -29.96 29.00 -11.75
C GLN A 540 -29.48 28.41 -10.42
N ILE A 541 -28.40 27.62 -10.48
CA ILE A 541 -27.70 27.03 -9.34
C ILE A 541 -27.10 28.11 -8.43
N ILE A 542 -26.44 29.11 -9.00
CA ILE A 542 -25.82 30.21 -8.25
C ILE A 542 -26.89 31.09 -7.62
N GLU A 543 -27.94 31.43 -8.37
CA GLU A 543 -29.10 32.16 -7.85
C GLU A 543 -29.80 31.40 -6.71
N LYS A 544 -29.81 30.06 -6.75
CA LYS A 544 -30.35 29.23 -5.67
C LYS A 544 -29.44 29.27 -4.43
N LEU A 545 -28.13 29.17 -4.60
CA LEU A 545 -27.17 29.24 -3.50
C LEU A 545 -27.15 30.61 -2.81
N GLN A 546 -27.23 31.71 -3.59
CA GLN A 546 -27.36 33.06 -3.06
C GLN A 546 -28.63 33.21 -2.22
N ARG A 547 -29.78 32.73 -2.72
CA ARG A 547 -31.04 32.72 -1.96
C ARG A 547 -30.99 31.88 -0.67
N GLN A 548 -30.12 30.87 -0.62
CA GLN A 548 -29.91 30.03 0.55
C GLN A 548 -28.85 30.60 1.52
N GLY A 549 -28.27 31.77 1.21
CA GLY A 549 -27.20 32.39 2.01
C GLY A 549 -25.88 31.61 1.97
N CYS A 550 -25.73 30.68 1.02
CA CYS A 550 -24.53 29.85 0.87
C CYS A 550 -23.43 30.53 0.07
N LEU A 551 -23.74 31.62 -0.62
CA LEU A 551 -22.80 32.49 -1.34
C LEU A 551 -23.03 33.93 -0.94
N ALA A 552 -21.96 34.73 -0.92
CA ALA A 552 -22.09 36.17 -0.78
C ALA A 552 -22.90 36.74 -1.95
N ASP A 553 -23.76 37.74 -1.67
CA ASP A 553 -24.65 38.37 -2.67
C ASP A 553 -23.88 38.89 -3.89
N GLU A 554 -22.61 39.27 -3.70
CA GLU A 554 -21.71 39.77 -4.75
C GLU A 554 -21.08 38.69 -5.63
N THR A 555 -21.34 37.41 -5.37
CA THR A 555 -20.74 36.29 -6.14
C THR A 555 -21.47 36.11 -7.47
N ARG A 556 -20.83 36.46 -8.58
CA ARG A 556 -21.39 36.31 -9.93
C ARG A 556 -20.65 35.26 -10.76
N LEU A 557 -21.38 34.52 -11.58
CA LEU A 557 -20.80 33.69 -12.64
C LEU A 557 -20.27 34.60 -13.73
N VAL A 558 -18.96 34.57 -13.96
CA VAL A 558 -18.30 35.34 -15.01
C VAL A 558 -18.40 34.58 -16.32
N GLU A 559 -17.97 33.32 -16.32
CA GLU A 559 -17.87 32.53 -17.53
C GLU A 559 -18.05 31.04 -17.26
N VAL A 560 -18.68 30.36 -18.23
CA VAL A 560 -18.64 28.91 -18.37
C VAL A 560 -18.13 28.62 -19.78
N ALA A 561 -16.92 28.09 -19.89
CA ALA A 561 -16.30 27.81 -21.17
C ALA A 561 -15.90 26.34 -21.26
N LEU A 562 -16.16 25.72 -22.41
CA LEU A 562 -15.51 24.46 -22.75
C LEU A 562 -14.09 24.78 -23.19
N GLN A 563 -13.09 24.35 -22.41
CA GLN A 563 -11.71 24.45 -22.86
C GLN A 563 -11.34 23.23 -23.71
N PRO A 564 -10.81 23.44 -24.93
CA PRO A 564 -10.31 22.35 -25.75
C PRO A 564 -9.12 21.66 -25.08
N GLY A 565 -9.18 20.34 -24.94
CA GLY A 565 -8.10 19.50 -24.38
C GLY A 565 -8.59 18.07 -24.08
N GLU A 566 -7.66 17.12 -23.96
CA GLU A 566 -7.96 15.79 -23.40
C GLU A 566 -7.54 15.75 -21.92
N PRO A 567 -8.44 15.40 -20.98
CA PRO A 567 -9.90 15.25 -21.14
C PRO A 567 -10.63 16.61 -21.24
N VAL A 568 -11.84 16.62 -21.81
CA VAL A 568 -12.72 17.81 -21.95
C VAL A 568 -12.87 18.51 -20.59
N GLN A 569 -12.62 19.82 -20.57
CA GLN A 569 -12.65 20.63 -19.36
C GLN A 569 -13.76 21.67 -19.45
N LEU A 570 -14.62 21.71 -18.44
CA LEU A 570 -15.49 22.86 -18.21
C LEU A 570 -14.77 23.83 -17.28
N ARG A 571 -14.38 24.99 -17.79
CA ARG A 571 -13.88 26.11 -17.00
C ARG A 571 -15.07 26.89 -16.47
N VAL A 572 -15.16 27.05 -15.16
CA VAL A 572 -16.19 27.82 -14.47
C VAL A 572 -15.51 28.92 -13.69
N GLU A 573 -15.75 30.17 -14.08
CA GLU A 573 -15.17 31.35 -13.44
C GLU A 573 -16.23 32.11 -12.65
N PHE A 574 -15.92 32.39 -11.39
CA PHE A 574 -16.73 33.20 -10.48
C PHE A 574 -15.96 34.46 -10.12
N GLU A 575 -16.68 35.54 -9.88
CA GLU A 575 -16.13 36.75 -9.28
C GLU A 575 -16.89 37.03 -7.98
N SER A 576 -16.17 37.29 -6.90
CA SER A 576 -16.75 37.61 -5.58
C SER A 576 -15.81 38.53 -4.82
N ASN A 577 -16.32 39.67 -4.34
CA ASN A 577 -15.54 40.66 -3.58
C ASN A 577 -14.22 41.08 -4.28
N GLY A 578 -14.28 41.30 -5.60
CA GLY A 578 -13.11 41.69 -6.42
C GLY A 578 -12.04 40.60 -6.60
N SER A 579 -12.33 39.35 -6.23
CA SER A 579 -11.48 38.19 -6.51
C SER A 579 -12.14 37.26 -7.51
N ASN A 580 -11.39 36.83 -8.53
CA ASN A 580 -11.84 35.76 -9.41
C ASN A 580 -11.56 34.40 -8.75
N LEU A 581 -12.35 33.39 -9.10
CA LEU A 581 -12.18 32.01 -8.67
C LEU A 581 -12.48 31.13 -9.86
N VAL A 582 -11.48 30.39 -10.31
CA VAL A 582 -11.59 29.56 -11.52
C VAL A 582 -11.52 28.09 -11.13
N PHE A 583 -12.58 27.35 -11.46
CA PHE A 583 -12.62 25.89 -11.35
C PHE A 583 -12.57 25.23 -12.72
N TYR A 584 -11.93 24.07 -12.77
CA TYR A 584 -11.90 23.20 -13.94
C TYR A 584 -12.55 21.88 -13.56
N LEU A 585 -13.65 21.56 -14.21
CA LEU A 585 -14.33 20.28 -14.08
C LEU A 585 -13.91 19.38 -15.25
N LEU A 586 -13.29 18.25 -14.93
CA LEU A 586 -12.76 17.29 -15.90
C LEU A 586 -13.50 15.96 -15.77
N GLU A 587 -13.68 15.24 -16.87
CA GLU A 587 -14.17 13.86 -16.81
C GLU A 587 -13.16 12.95 -16.09
N ARG A 588 -13.66 12.06 -15.22
CA ARG A 588 -12.89 11.05 -14.51
C ARG A 588 -12.53 9.86 -15.41
N LYS A 589 -11.83 10.14 -16.50
CA LYS A 589 -11.11 9.16 -17.33
C LYS A 589 -9.60 9.19 -17.08
N SER A 590 -9.12 10.20 -16.35
CA SER A 590 -7.70 10.46 -16.15
C SER A 590 -7.27 10.15 -14.71
N LEU A 591 -6.06 9.62 -14.53
CA LEU A 591 -5.42 9.41 -13.21
C LEU A 591 -4.89 10.73 -12.62
N LEU A 592 -5.49 11.84 -13.02
CA LEU A 592 -4.99 13.17 -12.74
C LEU A 592 -5.29 13.57 -11.28
N PRO A 593 -4.33 14.22 -10.59
CA PRO A 593 -4.59 14.87 -9.31
C PRO A 593 -5.73 15.89 -9.43
N ALA A 594 -6.65 15.92 -8.48
CA ALA A 594 -7.80 16.83 -8.46
C ALA A 594 -8.08 17.33 -7.03
N PHE A 595 -8.53 18.58 -6.89
CA PHE A 595 -8.91 19.23 -5.64
C PHE A 595 -10.12 18.57 -4.97
N LEU A 596 -11.11 18.19 -5.78
CA LEU A 596 -12.23 17.35 -5.38
C LEU A 596 -12.48 16.31 -6.48
N ALA A 597 -13.10 15.18 -6.14
CA ALA A 597 -13.44 14.15 -7.12
C ALA A 597 -14.80 13.50 -6.80
N SER A 598 -15.61 13.30 -7.82
CA SER A 598 -16.86 12.53 -7.78
C SER A 598 -16.71 11.25 -8.61
N ARG A 599 -17.79 10.51 -8.84
CA ARG A 599 -17.72 9.26 -9.64
C ARG A 599 -17.41 9.54 -11.11
N ARG A 600 -17.97 10.61 -11.70
CA ARG A 600 -17.79 10.96 -13.11
C ARG A 600 -16.85 12.13 -13.34
N PHE A 601 -16.56 12.94 -12.32
CA PHE A 601 -15.80 14.18 -12.51
C PHE A 601 -14.65 14.36 -11.51
N LEU A 602 -13.69 15.17 -11.93
CA LEU A 602 -12.59 15.70 -11.16
C LEU A 602 -12.72 17.22 -11.17
N LEU A 603 -12.55 17.87 -10.02
CA LEU A 603 -12.52 19.33 -9.92
C LEU A 603 -11.11 19.81 -9.60
N ARG A 604 -10.61 20.79 -10.33
CA ARG A 604 -9.35 21.52 -10.07
C ARG A 604 -9.64 23.00 -9.94
N TYR A 605 -8.67 23.78 -9.47
CA TYR A 605 -8.75 25.24 -9.40
C TYR A 605 -7.48 25.89 -9.94
N ASP A 606 -7.57 27.16 -10.33
CA ASP A 606 -6.41 27.97 -10.73
C ASP A 606 -5.57 28.38 -9.51
N ALA A 607 -4.25 28.17 -9.58
CA ALA A 607 -3.29 28.49 -8.53
C ALA A 607 -3.33 29.95 -8.07
N SER A 608 -3.66 30.87 -8.97
CA SER A 608 -3.79 32.30 -8.67
C SER A 608 -5.02 32.62 -7.81
N THR A 609 -5.95 31.67 -7.69
CA THR A 609 -7.24 31.83 -6.99
C THR A 609 -7.56 30.61 -6.12
N PRO A 610 -6.75 30.30 -5.09
CA PRO A 610 -6.96 29.10 -4.30
C PRO A 610 -8.29 29.14 -3.52
N PRO A 611 -8.92 27.97 -3.27
CA PRO A 611 -10.10 27.82 -2.40
C PRO A 611 -9.66 27.84 -0.93
N ASP A 612 -9.07 28.96 -0.51
CA ASP A 612 -8.46 29.20 0.80
C ASP A 612 -9.44 29.67 1.88
N ARG A 613 -10.72 29.77 1.54
CA ARG A 613 -11.82 30.17 2.45
C ARG A 613 -12.95 29.16 2.36
N ASP A 614 -13.64 28.92 3.47
CA ASP A 614 -14.69 27.90 3.58
C ASP A 614 -15.76 28.03 2.49
N TRP A 615 -16.21 29.25 2.18
CA TRP A 615 -17.21 29.46 1.12
C TRP A 615 -16.74 29.04 -0.28
N LYS A 616 -15.43 29.16 -0.58
CA LYS A 616 -14.85 28.72 -1.85
C LYS A 616 -14.83 27.19 -1.95
N ILE A 617 -14.57 26.52 -0.82
CA ILE A 617 -14.62 25.06 -0.71
C ILE A 617 -16.06 24.58 -0.89
N SER A 618 -17.02 25.18 -0.18
CA SER A 618 -18.45 24.85 -0.30
C SER A 618 -18.97 25.04 -1.73
N LEU A 619 -18.56 26.13 -2.40
CA LEU A 619 -18.90 26.37 -3.80
C LEU A 619 -18.34 25.26 -4.73
N ALA A 620 -17.11 24.82 -4.47
CA ALA A 620 -16.46 23.78 -5.25
C ALA A 620 -17.11 22.39 -5.04
N GLU A 621 -17.40 22.02 -3.79
CA GLU A 621 -18.11 20.79 -3.46
C GLU A 621 -19.48 20.75 -4.12
N PHE A 622 -20.19 21.88 -4.09
CA PHE A 622 -21.49 22.01 -4.71
C PHE A 622 -21.42 21.94 -6.22
N LEU A 623 -20.46 22.63 -6.85
CA LEU A 623 -20.23 22.57 -8.29
C LEU A 623 -19.98 21.11 -8.75
N LEU A 624 -19.17 20.37 -7.99
CA LEU A 624 -18.87 18.98 -8.29
C LEU A 624 -20.06 18.05 -8.05
N ALA A 625 -20.81 18.21 -6.95
CA ALA A 625 -22.03 17.45 -6.68
C ALA A 625 -23.07 17.67 -7.78
N HIS A 626 -23.22 18.90 -8.23
CA HIS A 626 -24.17 19.26 -9.25
C HIS A 626 -23.75 18.76 -10.63
N ALA A 627 -22.46 18.82 -10.94
CA ALA A 627 -21.92 18.22 -12.14
C ALA A 627 -22.24 16.72 -12.20
N GLU A 628 -22.03 16.00 -11.10
CA GLU A 628 -22.34 14.57 -11.00
C GLU A 628 -23.81 14.28 -11.29
N ALA A 629 -24.71 15.10 -10.75
CA ALA A 629 -26.15 14.87 -10.79
C ALA A 629 -26.83 15.32 -12.10
N TYR A 630 -26.28 16.32 -12.81
CA TYR A 630 -26.99 16.99 -13.90
C TYR A 630 -26.17 17.23 -15.17
N PHE A 631 -24.85 17.05 -15.14
CA PHE A 631 -24.02 17.24 -16.33
C PHE A 631 -23.92 15.95 -17.13
N HIS A 632 -24.37 16.00 -18.38
CA HIS A 632 -24.19 14.93 -19.36
C HIS A 632 -23.07 15.34 -20.32
N LEU A 633 -22.12 14.43 -20.55
CA LEU A 633 -21.07 14.68 -21.53
C LEU A 633 -21.61 14.46 -22.94
N PRO A 634 -21.06 15.14 -23.97
CA PRO A 634 -21.47 14.91 -25.35
C PRO A 634 -21.37 13.42 -25.69
N GLY A 635 -22.51 12.80 -26.04
CA GLY A 635 -22.60 11.38 -26.40
C GLY A 635 -23.15 10.44 -25.33
N GLU A 636 -23.55 10.92 -24.14
CA GLU A 636 -24.31 10.13 -23.17
C GLU A 636 -25.82 10.35 -23.37
N GLU A 637 -26.57 9.29 -23.70
CA GLU A 637 -28.04 9.30 -23.67
C GLU A 637 -28.54 9.41 -22.21
N GLU A 638 -29.69 10.06 -22.02
CA GLU A 638 -30.34 10.50 -20.76
C GLU A 638 -30.69 9.40 -19.71
N ALA A 639 -30.09 8.22 -19.79
CA ALA A 639 -30.42 7.07 -18.96
C ALA A 639 -29.43 6.86 -17.80
N CYS A 640 -29.51 7.67 -16.74
CA CYS A 640 -28.99 7.24 -15.43
C CYS A 640 -29.86 7.74 -14.27
N SER A 641 -30.42 6.76 -13.53
CA SER A 641 -31.17 6.96 -12.29
C SER A 641 -30.30 7.62 -11.21
N ARG A 642 -30.84 8.67 -10.58
CA ARG A 642 -30.28 9.34 -9.39
C ARG A 642 -29.87 8.34 -8.31
N THR A 643 -28.63 8.45 -7.82
CA THR A 643 -28.15 7.77 -6.61
C THR A 643 -27.44 8.78 -5.72
N ASP A 644 -27.84 8.85 -4.44
CA ASP A 644 -27.44 9.86 -3.44
C ASP A 644 -26.09 9.57 -2.76
N ASP A 645 -25.01 9.32 -3.51
CA ASP A 645 -23.67 9.14 -2.93
C ASP A 645 -23.00 10.51 -2.63
N PRO A 646 -22.37 10.72 -1.46
CA PRO A 646 -21.83 12.02 -1.05
C PRO A 646 -20.48 12.38 -1.72
N VAL A 647 -20.28 13.69 -1.96
CA VAL A 647 -18.99 14.28 -2.36
C VAL A 647 -18.00 14.25 -1.19
N VAL A 648 -16.75 13.84 -1.44
CA VAL A 648 -15.72 13.70 -0.39
C VAL A 648 -14.68 14.82 -0.52
N PRO A 649 -14.59 15.77 0.44
CA PRO A 649 -13.53 16.77 0.46
C PRO A 649 -12.14 16.20 0.73
N LEU A 650 -11.12 16.78 0.09
CA LEU A 650 -9.71 16.48 0.36
C LEU A 650 -9.17 17.31 1.52
N ALA A 651 -8.19 16.78 2.26
CA ALA A 651 -7.55 17.50 3.36
C ALA A 651 -6.65 18.66 2.86
N PRO A 652 -6.46 19.76 3.62
CA PRO A 652 -5.66 20.93 3.22
C PRO A 652 -4.24 20.64 2.69
N VAL A 653 -3.58 19.60 3.22
CA VAL A 653 -2.24 19.17 2.77
C VAL A 653 -2.26 18.44 1.41
N GLN A 654 -3.40 17.84 1.07
CA GLN A 654 -3.63 17.24 -0.24
C GLN A 654 -3.95 18.35 -1.25
N ILE A 655 -4.75 19.35 -0.84
CA ILE A 655 -5.09 20.56 -1.61
C ILE A 655 -3.82 21.29 -2.09
N ALA A 656 -2.86 21.52 -1.19
CA ALA A 656 -1.60 22.20 -1.51
C ALA A 656 -0.72 21.52 -2.58
N LYS A 657 -0.97 20.24 -2.91
CA LYS A 657 -0.19 19.46 -3.89
C LYS A 657 -0.81 19.44 -5.30
N LEU A 658 -1.95 20.09 -5.48
CA LEU A 658 -2.80 19.97 -6.68
C LEU A 658 -2.80 21.23 -7.55
N VAL A 659 -1.88 22.15 -7.25
CA VAL A 659 -1.68 23.43 -7.92
C VAL A 659 -1.25 23.19 -9.38
N THR A 660 -2.07 23.62 -10.33
CA THR A 660 -1.66 23.67 -11.74
C THR A 660 -0.90 24.98 -11.96
N PRO A 661 0.34 24.98 -12.47
CA PRO A 661 1.03 26.23 -12.80
C PRO A 661 0.21 27.02 -13.82
N ALA A 662 0.10 28.34 -13.62
CA ALA A 662 -0.50 29.22 -14.63
C ALA A 662 0.22 29.04 -15.98
N PRO A 663 -0.50 29.06 -17.12
CA PRO A 663 0.15 29.18 -18.41
C PRO A 663 0.98 30.46 -18.43
N ALA A 664 2.24 30.36 -18.85
CA ALA A 664 3.11 31.53 -18.95
C ALA A 664 2.60 32.48 -20.05
N GLY A 665 2.13 33.67 -19.65
CA GLY A 665 2.07 34.86 -20.51
C GLY A 665 0.70 35.52 -20.65
N HIS A 666 0.53 36.66 -19.96
CA HIS A 666 0.31 37.96 -20.60
C HIS A 666 0.69 39.05 -19.59
N GLU A 667 1.90 39.60 -19.74
CA GLU A 667 2.23 40.89 -19.13
C GLU A 667 1.34 41.94 -19.79
N THR A 668 0.38 42.46 -19.03
CA THR A 668 -0.29 43.72 -19.36
C THR A 668 0.70 44.85 -19.08
N THR A 669 1.29 45.38 -20.14
CA THR A 669 1.93 46.70 -20.10
C THR A 669 0.87 47.75 -19.78
N ALA A 670 0.99 48.38 -18.61
CA ALA A 670 0.23 49.56 -18.26
C ALA A 670 0.78 50.78 -19.03
N HIS A 671 -0.11 51.45 -19.75
CA HIS A 671 -0.05 52.89 -20.00
C HIS A 671 -1.37 53.50 -19.55
#